data_AF-A0A8D0MAP7-F1
#
_entry.id   AF-A0A8D0MAP7-F1
#
_cell.length_a   1.000
_cell.length_b   1.000
_cell.length_c   1.000
_cell.angle_alpha   90.00
_cell.angle_beta   90.00
_cell.angle_gamma   90.00
#
_symmetry.space_group_name_H-M   'P 1'
#
loop_
_entity.id
_entity.type
_entity.pdbx_description
1 polymer ?
#
loop_
_entity_poly.entity_id
_entity_poly.type
_entity_poly.pdbx_seq_one_letter_code
_entity_poly.pdbx_strand_id
1 'polypeptide(L)'
;MSAQGDCEFLVQRARELVQQDLWAAKAWLITARSLYPTDFNIQYEMYTIERNAERTATAGRLLYDMFVNFPDQPVVWREISLITSALRNDSQDKQTQFLRSLFETLPGRVQCEMLLKVTEQCFNTLERSEMLLLLLRRFPETVVQHGVGLGEALLEAETIEEQESPVNCFRKLFVCDVLPLIINNHDVRLPANLLYKYLNKAAEFYINYVTRSTQIENQHQGAQETSDLMSPSKRSSQKYIIEGLTEKSSQIVDPWERLFKILNVVGARCEWQMDKGRRSYSDILHRMKDLCRYMNNFDSEAHAKYKNQVVYSTMLVFFKNAFQYVNSIQPSLFQGPNAPSQVPLVLLEDVANVYGDVEVDRNKHIHKKRKLAEGREKTMSSDDEDCSTKGRNRHIVVNKAELANSIEVLESFKLARESWELLCSLEFLDKEFTRICLAWKTDTWLWLRIFLNDVIIYQGQYKKAIASLHHLAALQGSLPQPPISGQGTLEHQRALIQLATCHFALGEYRMTCEKVLDLMCYMVLPIQDGGKSQEEPSKIKPKFRKGSDLKLLPCTSKAILPYCLHLMLACFKLRAFTDSRDDMALGHVIVLLQQEWPRGEALFLKAVNKICQQGNFQYENFFNYVTSTTRSPGVSPRA
;
A
#
# COMPACT_ATOMS: atom_id res chain seq x y z
N MET A 1 -72.38 -12.17 -15.81
CA MET A 1 -71.86 -11.43 -14.63
C MET A 1 -72.27 -12.14 -13.33
N SER A 2 -71.73 -13.33 -13.03
CA SER A 2 -71.95 -14.00 -11.72
C SER A 2 -70.68 -14.65 -11.14
N ALA A 3 -69.74 -15.08 -11.99
CA ALA A 3 -68.52 -15.77 -11.55
C ALA A 3 -67.63 -14.98 -10.56
N GLN A 4 -67.54 -13.65 -10.69
CA GLN A 4 -66.71 -12.82 -9.80
C GLN A 4 -67.22 -12.86 -8.35
N GLY A 5 -68.54 -12.76 -8.15
CA GLY A 5 -69.16 -12.79 -6.82
C GLY A 5 -69.11 -14.19 -6.20
N ASP A 6 -69.16 -15.24 -7.03
CA ASP A 6 -69.03 -16.63 -6.59
C ASP A 6 -67.61 -16.92 -6.09
N CYS A 7 -66.56 -16.45 -6.79
CA CYS A 7 -65.16 -16.56 -6.36
C CYS A 7 -64.92 -15.85 -5.01
N GLU A 8 -65.39 -14.61 -4.88
CA GLU A 8 -65.23 -13.81 -3.66
C GLU A 8 -65.93 -14.46 -2.46
N PHE A 9 -67.14 -15.01 -2.66
CA PHE A 9 -67.86 -15.75 -1.63
C PHE A 9 -67.09 -16.99 -1.14
N LEU A 10 -66.55 -17.78 -2.07
CA LEU A 10 -65.79 -19.00 -1.74
C LEU A 10 -64.50 -18.68 -0.98
N VAL A 11 -63.78 -17.63 -1.38
CA VAL A 11 -62.57 -17.15 -0.67
C VAL A 11 -62.93 -16.63 0.72
N GLN A 12 -64.01 -15.87 0.86
CA GLN A 12 -64.47 -15.34 2.14
C GLN A 12 -64.88 -16.46 3.11
N ARG A 13 -65.58 -17.48 2.62
CA ARG A 13 -65.93 -18.66 3.43
C ARG A 13 -64.72 -19.47 3.85
N ALA A 14 -63.73 -19.62 2.99
CA ALA A 14 -62.47 -20.25 3.38
C ALA A 14 -61.77 -19.48 4.51
N ARG A 15 -61.69 -18.14 4.43
CA ARG A 15 -61.08 -17.27 5.45
C ARG A 15 -61.71 -17.40 6.83
N GLU A 16 -63.04 -17.43 6.90
CA GLU A 16 -63.79 -17.60 8.16
C GLU A 16 -63.44 -18.91 8.87
N LEU A 17 -63.16 -19.96 8.08
CA LEU A 17 -62.86 -21.29 8.59
C LEU A 17 -61.37 -21.50 8.93
N VAL A 18 -60.44 -20.65 8.47
CA VAL A 18 -58.99 -20.85 8.71
C VAL A 18 -58.64 -20.99 10.19
N GLN A 19 -59.31 -20.23 11.06
CA GLN A 19 -59.07 -20.26 12.51
C GLN A 19 -59.80 -21.39 13.24
N GLN A 20 -60.87 -21.95 12.64
CA GLN A 20 -61.72 -22.96 13.27
C GLN A 20 -61.39 -24.38 12.79
N ASP A 21 -61.24 -24.55 11.48
CA ASP A 21 -60.90 -25.80 10.82
C ASP A 21 -60.11 -25.54 9.52
N LEU A 22 -58.80 -25.70 9.63
CA LEU A 22 -57.85 -25.54 8.51
C LEU A 22 -58.13 -26.50 7.35
N TRP A 23 -58.65 -27.70 7.62
CA TRP A 23 -58.93 -28.70 6.58
C TRP A 23 -60.21 -28.36 5.83
N ALA A 24 -61.24 -27.89 6.52
CA ALA A 24 -62.45 -27.37 5.89
C ALA A 24 -62.13 -26.18 4.99
N ALA A 25 -61.33 -25.21 5.47
CA ALA A 25 -60.89 -24.07 4.66
C ALA A 25 -60.16 -24.51 3.37
N LYS A 26 -59.30 -25.53 3.46
CA LYS A 26 -58.61 -26.09 2.29
C LYS A 26 -59.54 -26.81 1.33
N ALA A 27 -60.52 -27.56 1.83
CA ALA A 27 -61.51 -28.23 0.99
C ALA A 27 -62.34 -27.21 0.18
N TRP A 28 -62.73 -26.09 0.80
CA TRP A 28 -63.38 -24.98 0.11
C TRP A 28 -62.52 -24.40 -1.01
N LEU A 29 -61.23 -24.13 -0.74
CA LEU A 29 -60.34 -23.56 -1.74
C LEU A 29 -59.96 -24.54 -2.87
N ILE A 30 -59.81 -25.84 -2.58
CA ILE A 30 -59.60 -26.85 -3.62
C ILE A 30 -60.83 -26.94 -4.53
N THR A 31 -62.03 -26.87 -3.95
CA THR A 31 -63.28 -26.84 -4.71
C THR A 31 -63.34 -25.58 -5.57
N ALA A 32 -63.06 -24.41 -4.98
CA ALA A 32 -63.04 -23.13 -5.69
C ALA A 32 -62.02 -23.13 -6.85
N ARG A 33 -60.81 -23.64 -6.63
CA ARG A 33 -59.76 -23.77 -7.65
C ARG A 33 -60.15 -24.72 -8.78
N SER A 34 -60.92 -25.76 -8.47
CA SER A 34 -61.41 -26.71 -9.48
C SER A 34 -62.48 -26.07 -10.37
N LEU A 35 -63.32 -25.19 -9.81
CA LEU A 35 -64.36 -24.45 -10.53
C LEU A 35 -63.79 -23.25 -11.30
N TYR A 36 -62.80 -22.56 -10.74
CA TYR A 36 -62.23 -21.32 -11.27
C TYR A 36 -60.68 -21.37 -11.25
N PRO A 37 -60.06 -22.21 -12.09
CA PRO A 37 -58.61 -22.45 -12.06
C PRO A 37 -57.76 -21.23 -12.43
N THR A 38 -58.33 -20.27 -13.17
CA THR A 38 -57.64 -19.05 -13.63
C THR A 38 -57.87 -17.85 -12.71
N ASP A 39 -58.54 -18.01 -11.57
CA ASP A 39 -58.78 -16.93 -10.63
C ASP A 39 -57.56 -16.73 -9.70
N PHE A 40 -57.00 -15.51 -9.70
CA PHE A 40 -55.84 -15.18 -8.89
C PHE A 40 -56.15 -15.18 -7.39
N ASN A 41 -57.32 -14.68 -6.97
CA ASN A 41 -57.65 -14.52 -5.55
C ASN A 41 -57.74 -15.87 -4.84
N ILE A 42 -58.29 -16.88 -5.50
CA ILE A 42 -58.35 -18.26 -4.98
C ILE A 42 -56.92 -18.82 -4.82
N GLN A 43 -56.06 -18.68 -5.83
CA GLN A 43 -54.68 -19.20 -5.75
C GLN A 43 -53.85 -18.48 -4.70
N TYR A 44 -54.00 -17.16 -4.60
CA TYR A 44 -53.30 -16.34 -3.60
C TYR A 44 -53.75 -16.64 -2.17
N GLU A 45 -55.04 -16.91 -1.96
CA GLU A 45 -55.54 -17.33 -0.64
C GLU A 45 -54.99 -18.72 -0.25
N MET A 46 -54.98 -19.66 -1.19
CA MET A 46 -54.34 -20.97 -0.97
C MET A 46 -52.86 -20.82 -0.59
N TYR A 47 -52.11 -19.97 -1.31
CA TYR A 47 -50.71 -19.70 -1.00
C TYR A 47 -50.54 -19.09 0.40
N THR A 48 -51.37 -18.10 0.76
CA THR A 48 -51.30 -17.41 2.05
C THR A 48 -51.51 -18.36 3.23
N ILE A 49 -52.48 -19.27 3.12
CA ILE A 49 -52.74 -20.30 4.14
C ILE A 49 -51.55 -21.26 4.29
N GLU A 50 -51.01 -21.77 3.18
CA GLU A 50 -49.86 -22.68 3.22
C GLU A 50 -48.57 -21.99 3.71
N ARG A 51 -48.37 -20.72 3.34
CA ARG A 51 -47.26 -19.88 3.79
C ARG A 51 -47.33 -19.63 5.30
N ASN A 52 -48.49 -19.23 5.81
CA ASN A 52 -48.68 -18.98 7.24
C ASN A 52 -48.61 -20.27 8.07
N ALA A 53 -48.86 -21.43 7.47
CA ALA A 53 -48.66 -22.74 8.07
C ALA A 53 -47.21 -23.24 7.96
N GLU A 54 -46.28 -22.44 7.43
CA GLU A 54 -44.85 -22.74 7.24
C GLU A 54 -44.59 -24.01 6.39
N ARG A 55 -45.50 -24.36 5.47
CA ARG A 55 -45.38 -25.55 4.61
C ARG A 55 -44.67 -25.22 3.30
N THR A 56 -43.35 -25.34 3.29
CA THR A 56 -42.49 -24.91 2.17
C THR A 56 -42.82 -25.61 0.85
N ALA A 57 -43.05 -26.92 0.83
CA ALA A 57 -43.30 -27.67 -0.41
C ALA A 57 -44.62 -27.30 -1.10
N THR A 58 -45.71 -27.15 -0.35
CA THR A 58 -47.02 -26.78 -0.89
C THR A 58 -47.09 -25.30 -1.24
N ALA A 59 -46.55 -24.43 -0.37
CA ALA A 59 -46.44 -23.01 -0.65
C ALA A 59 -45.57 -22.73 -1.88
N GLY A 60 -44.47 -23.48 -2.06
CA GLY A 60 -43.58 -23.35 -3.21
C GLY A 60 -44.23 -23.73 -4.54
N ARG A 61 -45.01 -24.82 -4.55
CA ARG A 61 -45.80 -25.18 -5.73
C ARG A 61 -46.84 -24.12 -6.09
N LEU A 62 -47.53 -23.56 -5.10
CA LEU A 62 -48.50 -22.48 -5.33
C LEU A 62 -47.82 -21.19 -5.78
N LEU A 63 -46.64 -20.87 -5.24
CA LEU A 63 -45.81 -19.76 -5.70
C LEU A 63 -45.36 -19.94 -7.16
N TYR A 64 -44.98 -21.17 -7.55
CA TYR A 64 -44.68 -21.51 -8.94
C TYR A 64 -45.90 -21.27 -9.84
N ASP A 65 -47.06 -21.82 -9.47
CA ASP A 65 -48.30 -21.65 -10.24
C ASP A 65 -48.64 -20.15 -10.39
N MET A 66 -48.48 -19.36 -9.33
CA MET A 66 -48.73 -17.91 -9.34
C MET A 66 -47.73 -17.16 -10.24
N PHE A 67 -46.44 -17.47 -10.16
CA PHE A 67 -45.39 -16.80 -10.94
C PHE A 67 -45.55 -17.04 -12.45
N VAL A 68 -45.91 -18.27 -12.84
CA VAL A 68 -46.07 -18.64 -14.26
C VAL A 68 -47.36 -18.09 -14.84
N ASN A 69 -48.48 -18.22 -14.11
CA ASN A 69 -49.80 -17.91 -14.66
C ASN A 69 -50.24 -16.46 -14.42
N PHE A 70 -49.66 -15.75 -13.44
CA PHE A 70 -50.07 -14.40 -13.06
C PHE A 70 -48.89 -13.42 -12.88
N PRO A 71 -48.02 -13.26 -13.90
CA PRO A 71 -46.83 -12.41 -13.79
C PRO A 71 -47.14 -10.92 -13.62
N ASP A 72 -48.32 -10.45 -14.00
CA ASP A 72 -48.69 -9.03 -13.91
C ASP A 72 -49.21 -8.62 -12.52
N GLN A 73 -49.37 -9.57 -11.59
CA GLN A 73 -49.94 -9.30 -10.27
C GLN A 73 -48.89 -8.72 -9.32
N PRO A 74 -49.08 -7.49 -8.79
CA PRO A 74 -48.08 -6.81 -7.97
C PRO A 74 -47.80 -7.53 -6.65
N VAL A 75 -48.77 -8.30 -6.15
CA VAL A 75 -48.63 -9.06 -4.91
C VAL A 75 -47.64 -10.20 -5.06
N VAL A 76 -47.57 -10.83 -6.24
CA VAL A 76 -46.58 -11.87 -6.55
C VAL A 76 -45.16 -11.28 -6.50
N TRP A 77 -44.97 -10.09 -7.08
CA TRP A 77 -43.68 -9.40 -7.03
C TRP A 77 -43.27 -8.96 -5.62
N ARG A 78 -44.23 -8.59 -4.75
CA ARG A 78 -43.93 -8.31 -3.34
C ARG A 78 -43.38 -9.55 -2.64
N GLU A 79 -43.98 -10.71 -2.86
CA GLU A 79 -43.49 -11.98 -2.29
C GLU A 79 -42.10 -12.32 -2.84
N ILE A 80 -41.89 -12.17 -4.15
CA ILE A 80 -40.58 -12.41 -4.77
C ILE A 80 -39.52 -11.46 -4.18
N SER A 81 -39.83 -10.17 -4.00
CA SER A 81 -38.92 -9.22 -3.36
C SER A 81 -38.56 -9.58 -1.92
N LEU A 82 -39.50 -10.14 -1.15
CA LEU A 82 -39.20 -10.67 0.19
C LEU A 82 -38.26 -11.87 0.12
N ILE A 83 -38.48 -12.78 -0.82
CA ILE A 83 -37.64 -13.95 -1.04
C ILE A 83 -36.23 -13.54 -1.48
N THR A 84 -36.10 -12.64 -2.46
CA THR A 84 -34.78 -12.20 -2.95
C THR A 84 -34.01 -11.38 -1.92
N SER A 85 -34.70 -10.58 -1.11
CA SER A 85 -34.11 -9.92 0.07
C SER A 85 -33.58 -10.95 1.08
N ALA A 86 -34.36 -12.00 1.38
CA ALA A 86 -33.93 -13.10 2.25
C ALA A 86 -32.74 -13.90 1.68
N LEU A 87 -32.62 -14.00 0.35
CA LEU A 87 -31.48 -14.63 -0.31
C LEU A 87 -30.20 -13.77 -0.27
N ARG A 88 -30.32 -12.43 -0.20
CA ARG A 88 -29.19 -11.49 -0.11
C ARG A 88 -28.70 -11.26 1.31
N ASN A 89 -29.57 -11.38 2.30
CA ASN A 89 -29.22 -11.24 3.70
C ASN A 89 -28.56 -12.53 4.20
N ASP A 90 -27.68 -12.45 5.20
CA ASP A 90 -27.05 -13.59 5.91
C ASP A 90 -27.76 -13.94 7.23
N SER A 91 -28.91 -13.31 7.49
CA SER A 91 -29.67 -13.55 8.72
C SER A 91 -30.10 -15.01 8.87
N GLN A 92 -30.15 -15.46 10.14
CA GLN A 92 -30.51 -16.82 10.55
C GLN A 92 -31.87 -16.84 11.27
N ASP A 93 -32.66 -15.78 11.11
CA ASP A 93 -34.02 -15.73 11.64
C ASP A 93 -34.91 -16.76 10.91
N LYS A 94 -35.91 -17.26 11.63
CA LYS A 94 -36.80 -18.32 11.13
C LYS A 94 -37.50 -17.92 9.83
N GLN A 95 -37.85 -16.65 9.68
CA GLN A 95 -38.55 -16.14 8.50
C GLN A 95 -37.64 -16.14 7.26
N THR A 96 -36.41 -15.63 7.37
CA THR A 96 -35.42 -15.72 6.28
C THR A 96 -35.11 -17.17 5.90
N GLN A 97 -34.96 -18.07 6.88
CA GLN A 97 -34.75 -19.49 6.60
C GLN A 97 -35.94 -20.13 5.86
N PHE A 98 -37.17 -19.81 6.27
CA PHE A 98 -38.38 -20.25 5.58
C PHE A 98 -38.41 -19.74 4.14
N LEU A 99 -38.16 -18.45 3.89
CA LEU A 99 -38.17 -17.86 2.55
C LEU A 99 -37.09 -18.45 1.64
N ARG A 100 -35.89 -18.72 2.16
CA ARG A 100 -34.85 -19.44 1.41
C ARG A 100 -35.30 -20.87 1.08
N SER A 101 -35.84 -21.60 2.06
CA SER A 101 -36.35 -22.95 1.83
C SER A 101 -37.51 -22.98 0.85
N LEU A 102 -38.38 -21.96 0.85
CA LEU A 102 -39.47 -21.81 -0.11
C LEU A 102 -38.91 -21.67 -1.53
N PHE A 103 -37.88 -20.83 -1.72
CA PHE A 103 -37.21 -20.67 -3.01
C PHE A 103 -36.59 -21.99 -3.51
N GLU A 104 -35.94 -22.76 -2.63
CA GLU A 104 -35.31 -24.04 -2.99
C GLU A 104 -36.30 -25.11 -3.49
N THR A 105 -37.59 -24.99 -3.17
CA THR A 105 -38.61 -25.94 -3.68
C THR A 105 -38.99 -25.70 -5.13
N LEU A 106 -38.67 -24.53 -5.69
CA LEU A 106 -38.95 -24.19 -7.08
C LEU A 106 -37.99 -24.94 -8.02
N PRO A 107 -38.42 -25.34 -9.23
CA PRO A 107 -37.51 -25.91 -10.22
C PRO A 107 -36.38 -24.94 -10.58
N GLY A 108 -35.15 -25.44 -10.77
CA GLY A 108 -33.96 -24.59 -11.02
C GLY A 108 -34.11 -23.61 -12.19
N ARG A 109 -34.79 -24.02 -13.28
CA ARG A 109 -35.11 -23.12 -14.41
C ARG A 109 -35.96 -21.91 -13.98
N VAL A 110 -36.94 -22.14 -13.10
CA VAL A 110 -37.85 -21.10 -12.58
C VAL A 110 -37.12 -20.20 -11.61
N GLN A 111 -36.29 -20.77 -10.72
CA GLN A 111 -35.44 -20.00 -9.83
C GLN A 111 -34.56 -19.01 -10.61
N CYS A 112 -33.93 -19.47 -11.69
CA CYS A 112 -33.12 -18.66 -12.57
C CYS A 112 -33.95 -17.56 -13.27
N GLU A 113 -35.09 -17.91 -13.87
CA GLU A 113 -35.99 -16.95 -14.53
C GLU A 113 -36.52 -15.88 -13.55
N MET A 114 -36.88 -16.29 -12.34
CA MET A 114 -37.34 -15.38 -11.29
C MET A 114 -36.26 -14.36 -10.93
N LEU A 115 -35.04 -14.79 -10.66
CA LEU A 115 -33.93 -13.88 -10.35
C LEU A 115 -33.58 -12.95 -11.51
N LEU A 116 -33.64 -13.43 -12.76
CA LEU A 116 -33.43 -12.59 -13.95
C LEU A 116 -34.47 -11.48 -14.04
N LYS A 117 -35.77 -11.80 -13.92
CA LYS A 117 -36.82 -10.77 -13.98
C LYS A 117 -36.74 -9.77 -12.83
N VAL A 118 -36.36 -10.21 -11.62
CA VAL A 118 -36.14 -9.29 -10.49
C VAL A 118 -34.98 -8.33 -10.80
N THR A 119 -33.90 -8.84 -11.38
CA THR A 119 -32.75 -8.02 -11.79
C THR A 119 -33.13 -6.95 -12.82
N GLU A 120 -34.04 -7.27 -13.75
CA GLU A 120 -34.55 -6.31 -14.74
C GLU A 120 -35.36 -5.17 -14.12
N GLN A 121 -36.02 -5.42 -12.99
CA GLN A 121 -36.84 -4.43 -12.26
C GLN A 121 -36.02 -3.56 -11.29
N CYS A 122 -34.75 -3.89 -11.04
CA CYS A 122 -33.89 -3.07 -10.20
C CYS A 122 -33.52 -1.75 -10.89
N PHE A 123 -33.84 -0.62 -10.25
CA PHE A 123 -33.52 0.72 -10.74
C PHE A 123 -32.09 1.15 -10.41
N ASN A 124 -31.59 0.76 -9.24
CA ASN A 124 -30.25 1.12 -8.78
C ASN A 124 -29.20 0.17 -9.40
N THR A 125 -28.14 0.72 -9.98
CA THR A 125 -27.08 -0.03 -10.64
C THR A 125 -26.37 -1.02 -9.71
N LEU A 126 -26.10 -0.62 -8.46
CA LEU A 126 -25.46 -1.47 -7.46
C LEU A 126 -26.39 -2.61 -7.02
N GLU A 127 -27.67 -2.31 -6.75
CA GLU A 127 -28.65 -3.33 -6.40
C GLU A 127 -28.86 -4.34 -7.53
N ARG A 128 -29.00 -3.85 -8.77
CA ARG A 128 -29.06 -4.69 -9.98
C ARG A 128 -27.83 -5.58 -10.09
N SER A 129 -26.65 -5.04 -9.81
CA SER A 129 -25.38 -5.78 -9.87
C SER A 129 -25.26 -6.85 -8.79
N GLU A 130 -25.72 -6.57 -7.57
CA GLU A 130 -25.76 -7.55 -6.48
C GLU A 130 -26.77 -8.67 -6.74
N MET A 131 -27.94 -8.34 -7.30
CA MET A 131 -28.94 -9.32 -7.74
C MET A 131 -28.39 -10.23 -8.84
N LEU A 132 -27.72 -9.65 -9.84
CA LEU A 132 -27.10 -10.42 -10.91
C LEU A 132 -25.94 -11.27 -10.38
N LEU A 133 -25.14 -10.76 -9.45
CA LEU A 133 -24.09 -11.53 -8.78
C LEU A 133 -24.65 -12.75 -8.03
N LEU A 134 -25.79 -12.59 -7.35
CA LEU A 134 -26.48 -13.71 -6.68
C LEU A 134 -26.89 -14.78 -7.71
N LEU A 135 -27.44 -14.38 -8.85
CA LEU A 135 -27.76 -15.28 -9.96
C LEU A 135 -26.50 -16.04 -10.43
N LEU A 136 -25.41 -15.32 -10.72
CA LEU A 136 -24.16 -15.92 -11.23
C LEU A 136 -23.55 -16.93 -10.26
N ARG A 137 -23.66 -16.70 -8.96
CA ARG A 137 -23.15 -17.62 -7.92
C ARG A 137 -23.99 -18.89 -7.81
N ARG A 138 -25.30 -18.79 -8.00
CA ARG A 138 -26.23 -19.94 -7.91
C ARG A 138 -26.31 -20.75 -9.19
N PHE A 139 -26.20 -20.10 -10.35
CA PHE A 139 -26.34 -20.71 -11.67
C PHE A 139 -25.08 -20.43 -12.51
N PRO A 140 -23.97 -21.17 -12.31
CA PRO A 140 -22.69 -20.89 -12.97
C PRO A 140 -22.73 -20.89 -14.50
N GLU A 141 -23.69 -21.59 -15.10
CA GLU A 141 -23.96 -21.59 -16.55
C GLU A 141 -24.34 -20.20 -17.08
N THR A 142 -24.94 -19.35 -16.24
CA THR A 142 -25.35 -17.99 -16.59
C THR A 142 -24.16 -17.03 -16.69
N VAL A 143 -23.00 -17.38 -16.15
CA VAL A 143 -21.78 -16.56 -16.21
C VAL A 143 -21.34 -16.30 -17.66
N VAL A 144 -21.54 -17.27 -18.55
CA VAL A 144 -21.24 -17.13 -19.98
C VAL A 144 -22.09 -16.05 -20.65
N GLN A 145 -23.34 -15.90 -20.21
CA GLN A 145 -24.29 -14.95 -20.80
C GLN A 145 -24.21 -13.56 -20.16
N HIS A 146 -24.10 -13.50 -18.83
CA HIS A 146 -24.27 -12.26 -18.08
C HIS A 146 -23.00 -11.78 -17.36
N GLY A 147 -21.99 -12.64 -17.16
CA GLY A 147 -20.80 -12.32 -16.36
C GLY A 147 -20.02 -11.13 -16.91
N VAL A 148 -19.62 -11.20 -18.18
CA VAL A 148 -18.83 -10.13 -18.83
C VAL A 148 -19.63 -8.83 -18.90
N GLY A 149 -20.92 -8.90 -19.24
CA GLY A 149 -21.80 -7.73 -19.28
C GLY A 149 -21.93 -7.04 -17.93
N LEU A 150 -22.06 -7.81 -16.84
CA LEU A 150 -22.05 -7.26 -15.48
C LEU A 150 -20.72 -6.57 -15.15
N GLY A 151 -19.59 -7.19 -15.52
CA GLY A 151 -18.27 -6.62 -15.28
C GLY A 151 -18.06 -5.29 -15.99
N GLU A 152 -18.44 -5.18 -17.26
CA GLU A 152 -18.35 -3.91 -18.00
C GLU A 152 -19.33 -2.87 -17.46
N ALA A 153 -20.56 -3.25 -17.11
CA ALA A 153 -21.55 -2.33 -16.53
C ALA A 153 -21.06 -1.70 -15.20
N LEU A 154 -20.36 -2.47 -14.36
CA LEU A 154 -19.75 -1.95 -13.12
C LEU A 154 -18.63 -0.95 -13.39
N LEU A 155 -17.78 -1.22 -14.39
CA LEU A 155 -16.70 -0.30 -14.77
C LEU A 155 -17.24 0.97 -15.46
N GLU A 156 -18.34 0.84 -16.19
CA GLU A 156 -19.05 1.98 -16.79
C GLU A 156 -19.71 2.83 -15.70
N ALA A 157 -20.39 2.21 -14.73
CA ALA A 157 -20.97 2.90 -13.58
C ALA A 157 -19.93 3.69 -12.77
N GLU A 158 -18.76 3.08 -12.52
CA GLU A 158 -17.62 3.78 -11.90
C GLU A 158 -17.21 5.05 -12.65
N THR A 159 -17.29 5.02 -13.99
CA THR A 159 -16.92 6.16 -14.85
C THR A 159 -18.02 7.23 -14.85
N ILE A 160 -19.29 6.82 -14.92
CA ILE A 160 -20.45 7.73 -14.92
C ILE A 160 -20.59 8.46 -13.58
N GLU A 161 -20.34 7.77 -12.47
CA GLU A 161 -20.41 8.36 -11.13
C GLU A 161 -19.12 9.10 -10.73
N GLU A 162 -18.17 9.28 -11.66
CA GLU A 162 -16.93 10.06 -11.48
C GLU A 162 -16.16 9.75 -10.18
N GLN A 163 -16.06 8.47 -9.83
CA GLN A 163 -15.41 8.04 -8.58
C GLN A 163 -13.94 8.49 -8.53
N GLU A 164 -13.59 9.31 -7.52
CA GLU A 164 -12.24 9.90 -7.40
C GLU A 164 -11.15 8.86 -7.11
N SER A 165 -11.53 7.75 -6.43
CA SER A 165 -10.60 6.72 -5.99
C SER A 165 -10.87 5.39 -6.67
N PRO A 166 -9.82 4.63 -7.06
CA PRO A 166 -10.00 3.31 -7.66
C PRO A 166 -10.55 2.27 -6.69
N VAL A 167 -10.61 2.54 -5.38
CA VAL A 167 -11.27 1.65 -4.41
C VAL A 167 -12.61 2.24 -3.96
N ASN A 168 -13.61 1.91 -4.76
CA ASN A 168 -15.01 2.28 -4.61
C ASN A 168 -15.88 1.00 -4.64
N CYS A 169 -17.18 1.15 -4.40
CA CYS A 169 -18.11 0.02 -4.32
C CYS A 169 -18.19 -0.79 -5.63
N PHE A 170 -18.21 -0.13 -6.79
CA PHE A 170 -18.30 -0.79 -8.10
C PHE A 170 -17.05 -1.59 -8.41
N ARG A 171 -15.86 -0.98 -8.28
CA ARG A 171 -14.59 -1.66 -8.55
C ARG A 171 -14.39 -2.81 -7.59
N LYS A 172 -14.78 -2.66 -6.33
CA LYS A 172 -14.70 -3.73 -5.34
C LYS A 172 -15.60 -4.90 -5.72
N LEU A 173 -16.88 -4.65 -6.05
CA LEU A 173 -17.81 -5.71 -6.49
C LEU A 173 -17.31 -6.40 -7.76
N PHE A 174 -16.78 -5.62 -8.72
CA PHE A 174 -16.20 -6.16 -9.94
C PHE A 174 -14.98 -7.05 -9.63
N VAL A 175 -13.94 -6.51 -8.98
CA VAL A 175 -12.65 -7.18 -8.81
C VAL A 175 -12.73 -8.34 -7.81
N CYS A 176 -13.49 -8.20 -6.73
CA CYS A 176 -13.53 -9.20 -5.66
C CYS A 176 -14.57 -10.30 -5.90
N ASP A 177 -15.68 -9.99 -6.57
CA ASP A 177 -16.83 -10.88 -6.62
C ASP A 177 -17.17 -11.34 -8.05
N VAL A 178 -17.18 -10.44 -9.03
CA VAL A 178 -17.57 -10.77 -10.42
C VAL A 178 -16.39 -11.33 -11.24
N LEU A 179 -15.25 -10.66 -11.22
CA LEU A 179 -14.07 -11.03 -12.00
C LEU A 179 -13.62 -12.47 -11.72
N PRO A 180 -13.55 -12.96 -10.47
CA PRO A 180 -13.22 -14.35 -10.19
C PRO A 180 -14.20 -15.35 -10.81
N LEU A 181 -15.50 -15.03 -10.92
CA LEU A 181 -16.49 -15.90 -11.57
C LEU A 181 -16.23 -15.97 -13.08
N ILE A 182 -15.91 -14.83 -13.68
CA ILE A 182 -15.62 -14.71 -15.12
C ILE A 182 -14.35 -15.50 -15.49
N ILE A 183 -13.22 -15.23 -14.83
CA ILE A 183 -11.91 -15.75 -15.27
C ILE A 183 -11.71 -17.24 -14.94
N ASN A 184 -12.40 -17.75 -13.93
CA ASN A 184 -12.34 -19.18 -13.57
C ASN A 184 -13.31 -20.04 -14.38
N ASN A 185 -14.26 -19.44 -15.10
CA ASN A 185 -15.16 -20.18 -15.97
C ASN A 185 -14.50 -20.43 -17.34
N HIS A 186 -14.25 -21.69 -17.67
CA HIS A 186 -13.56 -22.08 -18.90
C HIS A 186 -14.38 -21.83 -20.17
N ASP A 187 -15.71 -21.83 -20.06
CA ASP A 187 -16.64 -21.65 -21.19
C ASP A 187 -16.74 -20.19 -21.63
N VAL A 188 -16.45 -19.25 -20.73
CA VAL A 188 -16.33 -17.83 -21.09
C VAL A 188 -15.08 -17.66 -21.95
N ARG A 189 -15.20 -17.21 -23.20
CA ARG A 189 -14.04 -16.93 -24.06
C ARG A 189 -13.71 -15.45 -24.01
N LEU A 190 -12.53 -15.10 -23.47
CA LEU A 190 -12.07 -13.72 -23.36
C LEU A 190 -10.78 -13.51 -24.17
N PRO A 191 -10.67 -12.41 -24.93
CA PRO A 191 -9.42 -12.04 -25.57
C PRO A 191 -8.37 -11.61 -24.53
N ALA A 192 -7.09 -11.88 -24.82
CA ALA A 192 -5.98 -11.55 -23.91
C ALA A 192 -5.95 -10.07 -23.49
N ASN A 193 -6.26 -9.15 -24.41
CA ASN A 193 -6.29 -7.71 -24.13
C ASN A 193 -7.30 -7.36 -23.03
N LEU A 194 -8.46 -8.03 -23.01
CA LEU A 194 -9.48 -7.81 -21.99
C LEU A 194 -9.05 -8.38 -20.64
N LEU A 195 -8.38 -9.55 -20.64
CA LEU A 195 -7.78 -10.10 -19.43
C LEU A 195 -6.71 -9.18 -18.84
N TYR A 196 -5.87 -8.54 -19.67
CA TYR A 196 -4.90 -7.55 -19.22
C TYR A 196 -5.57 -6.27 -18.70
N LYS A 197 -6.67 -5.80 -19.32
CA LYS A 197 -7.49 -4.69 -18.79
C LYS A 197 -7.99 -5.01 -17.39
N TYR A 198 -8.57 -6.19 -17.19
CA TYR A 198 -9.10 -6.62 -15.89
C TYR A 198 -8.01 -6.81 -14.83
N LEU A 199 -6.87 -7.39 -15.22
CA LEU A 199 -5.72 -7.52 -14.31
C LEU A 199 -5.19 -6.15 -13.87
N ASN A 200 -5.11 -5.17 -14.77
CA ASN A 200 -4.72 -3.80 -14.41
C ASN A 200 -5.69 -3.18 -13.41
N LYS A 201 -7.00 -3.28 -13.69
CA LYS A 201 -8.05 -2.74 -12.80
C LYS A 201 -8.04 -3.41 -11.43
N ALA A 202 -7.74 -4.71 -11.37
CA ALA A 202 -7.59 -5.46 -10.13
C ALA A 202 -6.33 -5.07 -9.36
N ALA A 203 -5.18 -4.96 -10.03
CA ALA A 203 -3.92 -4.59 -9.42
C ALA A 203 -3.98 -3.17 -8.83
N GLU A 204 -4.49 -2.20 -9.60
CA GLU A 204 -4.74 -0.83 -9.15
C GLU A 204 -5.61 -0.80 -7.89
N PHE A 205 -6.75 -1.52 -7.92
CA PHE A 205 -7.67 -1.61 -6.80
C PHE A 205 -7.00 -2.18 -5.54
N TYR A 206 -6.38 -3.36 -5.63
CA TYR A 206 -5.81 -4.03 -4.45
C TYR A 206 -4.60 -3.30 -3.88
N ILE A 207 -3.74 -2.72 -4.73
CA ILE A 207 -2.59 -1.93 -4.27
C ILE A 207 -3.10 -0.71 -3.50
N ASN A 208 -3.99 0.08 -4.10
CA ASN A 208 -4.58 1.23 -3.42
C ASN A 208 -5.35 0.85 -2.15
N TYR A 209 -6.06 -0.28 -2.15
CA TYR A 209 -6.76 -0.77 -0.96
C TYR A 209 -5.79 -1.01 0.22
N VAL A 210 -4.64 -1.62 -0.05
CA VAL A 210 -3.63 -1.93 0.98
C VAL A 210 -2.82 -0.70 1.40
N THR A 211 -2.55 0.22 0.48
CA THR A 211 -1.68 1.38 0.70
C THR A 211 -2.41 2.63 1.16
N ARG A 212 -3.71 2.53 1.45
CA ARG A 212 -4.54 3.66 1.85
C ARG A 212 -4.10 4.24 3.19
N SER A 213 -4.00 5.56 3.24
CA SER A 213 -3.83 6.29 4.50
C SER A 213 -5.16 6.30 5.25
N THR A 214 -5.10 6.10 6.56
CA THR A 214 -6.25 6.16 7.47
C THR A 214 -6.62 7.60 7.88
N GLN A 215 -5.95 8.63 7.37
CA GLN A 215 -6.01 9.99 7.95
C GLN A 215 -6.98 10.98 7.30
N ILE A 216 -7.77 10.62 6.29
CA ILE A 216 -8.62 11.60 5.61
C ILE A 216 -10.07 11.12 5.60
N GLU A 217 -10.76 11.33 6.72
CA GLU A 217 -12.23 11.44 6.81
C GLU A 217 -12.59 11.97 8.21
N ASN A 218 -12.10 13.16 8.54
CA ASN A 218 -12.49 13.89 9.76
C ASN A 218 -12.72 15.38 9.48
N GLN A 219 -13.36 15.67 8.35
CA GLN A 219 -14.11 16.91 8.16
C GLN A 219 -15.46 16.48 7.60
N HIS A 220 -16.55 16.95 8.22
CA HIS A 220 -17.97 16.59 8.00
C HIS A 220 -18.56 15.48 8.88
N GLN A 221 -18.35 15.51 10.19
CA GLN A 221 -19.44 15.16 11.11
C GLN A 221 -19.54 16.21 12.22
N GLY A 222 -20.61 17.00 12.15
CA GLY A 222 -21.02 17.90 13.21
C GLY A 222 -21.30 17.12 14.49
N ALA A 223 -21.02 17.78 15.61
CA ALA A 223 -21.16 17.29 16.96
C ALA A 223 -22.49 16.58 17.23
N GLN A 224 -22.42 15.38 17.82
CA GLN A 224 -23.37 14.99 18.87
C GLN A 224 -22.69 14.01 19.83
N GLU A 225 -22.51 14.49 21.05
CA GLU A 225 -22.08 13.72 22.21
C GLU A 225 -23.12 12.64 22.55
N THR A 226 -22.67 11.41 22.78
CA THR A 226 -23.23 10.56 23.84
C THR A 226 -22.11 9.69 24.40
N SER A 227 -21.99 9.71 25.73
CA SER A 227 -21.10 8.85 26.49
C SER A 227 -21.65 7.43 26.50
N ASP A 228 -20.80 6.43 26.31
CA ASP A 228 -20.99 5.16 27.01
C ASP A 228 -19.66 4.43 27.24
N LEU A 229 -19.47 4.09 28.52
CA LEU A 229 -18.39 3.26 29.05
C LEU A 229 -18.65 1.81 28.65
N MET A 230 -17.65 1.12 28.08
CA MET A 230 -17.16 -0.21 28.49
C MET A 230 -16.11 -0.73 27.49
N SER A 231 -15.01 -1.26 28.03
CA SER A 231 -14.02 -2.14 27.38
C SER A 231 -13.73 -3.27 28.38
N PRO A 232 -13.12 -4.45 28.04
CA PRO A 232 -12.22 -4.70 26.91
C PRO A 232 -12.38 -6.07 26.19
N SER A 233 -11.95 -6.17 24.92
CA SER A 233 -11.43 -7.43 24.33
C SER A 233 -10.73 -7.21 22.98
N LYS A 234 -9.55 -7.82 22.85
CA LYS A 234 -8.62 -7.75 21.72
C LYS A 234 -9.21 -8.33 20.43
N ARG A 235 -9.32 -7.51 19.37
CA ARG A 235 -9.15 -7.84 17.94
C ARG A 235 -8.95 -6.53 17.19
N SER A 236 -7.70 -6.14 16.96
CA SER A 236 -7.34 -4.96 16.18
C SER A 236 -7.42 -5.29 14.69
N SER A 237 -8.58 -5.08 14.08
CA SER A 237 -8.72 -4.99 12.62
C SER A 237 -9.27 -3.60 12.31
N GLN A 238 -8.51 -2.82 11.53
CA GLN A 238 -8.81 -1.46 11.11
C GLN A 238 -10.24 -1.36 10.56
N LYS A 239 -11.01 -0.36 11.02
CA LYS A 239 -12.37 -0.10 10.56
C LYS A 239 -12.32 0.87 9.40
N TYR A 240 -12.35 0.35 8.18
CA TYR A 240 -12.52 1.16 6.97
C TYR A 240 -13.76 0.68 6.22
N ILE A 241 -14.62 1.62 5.84
CA ILE A 241 -15.87 1.38 5.13
C ILE A 241 -15.74 2.06 3.76
N ILE A 242 -15.81 1.28 2.69
CA ILE A 242 -15.90 1.81 1.33
C ILE A 242 -17.27 2.47 1.21
N GLU A 243 -17.31 3.70 0.71
CA GLU A 243 -18.57 4.41 0.50
C GLU A 243 -19.57 3.56 -0.31
N GLY A 244 -20.84 3.58 0.12
CA GLY A 244 -21.91 2.75 -0.47
C GLY A 244 -21.93 1.29 -0.01
N LEU A 245 -21.03 0.87 0.88
CA LEU A 245 -20.95 -0.50 1.39
C LEU A 245 -21.03 -0.58 2.92
N THR A 246 -21.35 -1.78 3.43
CA THR A 246 -21.31 -2.05 4.87
C THR A 246 -19.87 -2.31 5.32
N GLU A 247 -19.60 -2.19 6.63
CA GLU A 247 -18.29 -2.51 7.20
C GLU A 247 -17.85 -3.94 6.85
N LYS A 248 -18.76 -4.92 7.01
CA LYS A 248 -18.48 -6.32 6.67
C LYS A 248 -18.15 -6.49 5.20
N SER A 249 -18.89 -5.85 4.31
CA SER A 249 -18.65 -6.02 2.89
C SER A 249 -17.37 -5.30 2.48
N SER A 250 -16.98 -4.20 3.09
CA SER A 250 -15.77 -3.44 2.76
C SER A 250 -14.45 -4.14 3.11
N GLN A 251 -14.48 -5.15 3.98
CA GLN A 251 -13.29 -5.88 4.40
C GLN A 251 -12.83 -6.90 3.35
N ILE A 252 -11.53 -6.88 3.07
CA ILE A 252 -10.88 -7.82 2.16
C ILE A 252 -9.79 -8.56 2.92
N VAL A 253 -9.98 -9.87 3.07
CA VAL A 253 -8.99 -10.77 3.66
C VAL A 253 -7.92 -11.10 2.61
N ASP A 254 -6.66 -10.95 2.99
CA ASP A 254 -5.44 -11.25 2.21
C ASP A 254 -5.43 -10.66 0.78
N PRO A 255 -5.49 -9.31 0.62
CA PRO A 255 -5.59 -8.65 -0.67
C PRO A 255 -4.46 -9.02 -1.66
N TRP A 256 -3.22 -9.13 -1.18
CA TRP A 256 -2.08 -9.56 -2.03
C TRP A 256 -2.24 -10.99 -2.56
N GLU A 257 -2.80 -11.90 -1.77
CA GLU A 257 -3.05 -13.29 -2.18
C GLU A 257 -4.19 -13.35 -3.20
N ARG A 258 -5.24 -12.53 -3.03
CA ARG A 258 -6.33 -12.42 -4.03
C ARG A 258 -5.80 -11.89 -5.36
N LEU A 259 -4.99 -10.84 -5.34
CA LEU A 259 -4.35 -10.31 -6.55
C LEU A 259 -3.44 -11.35 -7.21
N PHE A 260 -2.64 -12.08 -6.43
CA PHE A 260 -1.80 -13.16 -6.95
C PHE A 260 -2.61 -14.28 -7.60
N LYS A 261 -3.75 -14.67 -7.03
CA LYS A 261 -4.67 -15.66 -7.62
C LYS A 261 -5.20 -15.16 -8.97
N ILE A 262 -5.65 -13.91 -9.07
CA ILE A 262 -6.11 -13.32 -10.34
C ILE A 262 -4.98 -13.33 -11.37
N LEU A 263 -3.77 -12.91 -10.99
CA LEU A 263 -2.59 -12.94 -11.87
C LEU A 263 -2.32 -14.36 -12.40
N ASN A 264 -2.39 -15.38 -11.55
CA ASN A 264 -2.15 -16.77 -11.97
C ASN A 264 -3.22 -17.28 -12.94
N VAL A 265 -4.49 -16.99 -12.70
CA VAL A 265 -5.58 -17.41 -13.59
C VAL A 265 -5.48 -16.68 -14.93
N VAL A 266 -5.27 -15.36 -14.91
CA VAL A 266 -5.03 -14.58 -16.13
C VAL A 266 -3.80 -15.10 -16.88
N GLY A 267 -2.72 -15.41 -16.17
CA GLY A 267 -1.51 -15.97 -16.76
C GLY A 267 -1.78 -17.31 -17.43
N ALA A 268 -2.52 -18.22 -16.80
CA ALA A 268 -2.91 -19.49 -17.41
C ALA A 268 -3.77 -19.29 -18.67
N ARG A 269 -4.71 -18.34 -18.63
CA ARG A 269 -5.62 -18.02 -19.73
C ARG A 269 -4.93 -17.30 -20.90
N CYS A 270 -3.86 -16.58 -20.61
CA CYS A 270 -2.94 -16.00 -21.60
C CYS A 270 -1.76 -16.93 -21.92
N GLU A 271 -1.83 -18.21 -21.50
CA GLU A 271 -0.87 -19.28 -21.75
C GLU A 271 0.58 -18.95 -21.34
N TRP A 272 0.77 -18.11 -20.33
CA TRP A 272 2.08 -17.79 -19.78
C TRP A 272 2.78 -19.04 -19.27
N GLN A 273 4.12 -19.03 -19.33
CA GLN A 273 4.92 -20.09 -18.72
C GLN A 273 4.89 -19.90 -17.19
N MET A 274 3.82 -20.36 -16.55
CA MET A 274 3.65 -20.39 -15.10
C MET A 274 3.76 -21.84 -14.64
N ASP A 275 4.62 -22.11 -13.67
CA ASP A 275 4.80 -23.47 -13.18
C ASP A 275 3.77 -23.73 -12.08
N LYS A 276 3.31 -24.97 -12.01
CA LYS A 276 2.27 -25.38 -11.06
C LYS A 276 2.87 -25.45 -9.64
N GLY A 277 2.56 -24.47 -8.78
CA GLY A 277 2.92 -24.51 -7.35
C GLY A 277 2.93 -23.14 -6.66
N ARG A 278 2.84 -23.13 -5.31
CA ARG A 278 3.12 -21.91 -4.53
C ARG A 278 4.62 -21.60 -4.62
N ARG A 279 4.95 -20.41 -5.12
CA ARG A 279 6.32 -19.90 -5.21
C ARG A 279 6.53 -18.74 -4.26
N SER A 280 7.76 -18.59 -3.77
CA SER A 280 8.15 -17.35 -3.11
C SER A 280 8.23 -16.21 -4.15
N TYR A 281 8.11 -14.96 -3.70
CA TYR A 281 8.27 -13.81 -4.59
C TYR A 281 9.69 -13.72 -5.17
N SER A 282 10.69 -14.25 -4.45
CA SER A 282 12.06 -14.40 -4.94
C SER A 282 12.12 -15.34 -6.15
N ASP A 283 11.45 -16.50 -6.09
CA ASP A 283 11.43 -17.46 -7.20
C ASP A 283 10.72 -16.89 -8.43
N ILE A 284 9.63 -16.15 -8.22
CA ILE A 284 8.91 -15.46 -9.30
C ILE A 284 9.86 -14.48 -10.00
N LEU A 285 10.54 -13.62 -9.23
CA LEU A 285 11.47 -12.64 -9.77
C LEU A 285 12.65 -13.30 -10.49
N HIS A 286 13.23 -14.35 -9.92
CA HIS A 286 14.34 -15.07 -10.54
C HIS A 286 13.94 -15.60 -11.92
N ARG A 287 12.77 -16.23 -12.02
CA ARG A 287 12.25 -16.71 -13.30
C ARG A 287 11.98 -15.57 -14.29
N MET A 288 11.45 -14.43 -13.85
CA MET A 288 11.21 -13.30 -14.74
C MET A 288 12.53 -12.72 -15.27
N LYS A 289 13.60 -12.71 -14.46
CA LYS A 289 14.94 -12.35 -14.92
C LYS A 289 15.45 -13.32 -15.99
N ASP A 290 15.26 -14.62 -15.78
CA ASP A 290 15.67 -15.62 -16.77
C ASP A 290 14.88 -15.49 -18.07
N LEU A 291 13.55 -15.33 -17.99
CA LEU A 291 12.69 -15.13 -19.16
C LEU A 291 13.10 -13.87 -19.93
N CYS A 292 13.36 -12.76 -19.21
CA CYS A 292 13.81 -11.49 -19.77
C CYS A 292 15.12 -11.63 -20.58
N ARG A 293 16.08 -12.45 -20.13
CA ARG A 293 17.36 -12.67 -20.85
C ARG A 293 17.18 -13.25 -22.25
N TYR A 294 16.13 -14.06 -22.46
CA TYR A 294 15.88 -14.72 -23.74
C TYR A 294 14.83 -13.99 -24.59
N MET A 295 14.30 -12.85 -24.12
CA MET A 295 13.15 -12.20 -24.76
C MET A 295 13.40 -11.80 -26.21
N ASN A 296 14.58 -11.26 -26.51
CA ASN A 296 14.93 -10.81 -27.87
C ASN A 296 15.01 -11.95 -28.89
N ASN A 297 14.98 -13.21 -28.45
CA ASN A 297 15.08 -14.39 -29.32
C ASN A 297 13.71 -14.96 -29.70
N PHE A 298 12.61 -14.44 -29.15
CA PHE A 298 11.26 -14.91 -29.48
C PHE A 298 10.72 -14.25 -30.75
N ASP A 299 9.80 -14.95 -31.42
CA ASP A 299 8.99 -14.36 -32.49
C ASP A 299 8.06 -13.26 -31.96
N SER A 300 7.45 -12.48 -32.85
CA SER A 300 6.64 -11.30 -32.47
C SER A 300 5.48 -11.64 -31.52
N GLU A 301 4.81 -12.78 -31.75
CA GLU A 301 3.65 -13.21 -30.95
C GLU A 301 4.08 -13.68 -29.55
N ALA A 302 5.08 -14.57 -29.45
CA ALA A 302 5.57 -15.03 -28.17
C ALA A 302 6.28 -13.90 -27.41
N HIS A 303 6.96 -12.98 -28.11
CA HIS A 303 7.54 -11.78 -27.51
C HIS A 303 6.49 -10.92 -26.82
N ALA A 304 5.35 -10.63 -27.46
CA ALA A 304 4.27 -9.84 -26.85
C ALA A 304 3.68 -10.51 -25.61
N LYS A 305 3.49 -11.84 -25.67
CA LYS A 305 2.98 -12.66 -24.57
C LYS A 305 3.93 -12.68 -23.37
N TYR A 306 5.22 -12.97 -23.60
CA TYR A 306 6.23 -13.01 -22.54
C TYR A 306 6.57 -11.62 -21.99
N LYS A 307 6.47 -10.57 -22.81
CA LYS A 307 6.55 -9.17 -22.34
C LYS A 307 5.53 -8.92 -21.24
N ASN A 308 4.26 -9.23 -21.50
CA ASN A 308 3.20 -9.02 -20.51
C ASN A 308 3.42 -9.90 -19.27
N GLN A 309 3.85 -11.15 -19.46
CA GLN A 309 4.20 -12.03 -18.34
C GLN A 309 5.27 -11.41 -17.43
N VAL A 310 6.38 -10.93 -18.00
CA VAL A 310 7.48 -10.29 -17.26
C VAL A 310 6.98 -9.05 -16.55
N VAL A 311 6.25 -8.16 -17.24
CA VAL A 311 5.76 -6.90 -16.67
C VAL A 311 4.84 -7.16 -15.48
N TYR A 312 3.74 -7.90 -15.65
CA TYR A 312 2.75 -8.07 -14.58
C TYR A 312 3.26 -8.89 -13.39
N SER A 313 4.06 -9.94 -13.65
CA SER A 313 4.61 -10.76 -12.58
C SER A 313 5.66 -9.99 -11.76
N THR A 314 6.53 -9.23 -12.44
CA THR A 314 7.54 -8.41 -11.77
C THR A 314 6.92 -7.22 -11.05
N MET A 315 5.88 -6.61 -11.64
CA MET A 315 5.14 -5.50 -11.03
C MET A 315 4.45 -5.94 -9.71
N LEU A 316 3.89 -7.15 -9.64
CA LEU A 316 3.34 -7.67 -8.39
C LEU A 316 4.42 -7.84 -7.32
N VAL A 317 5.56 -8.43 -7.68
CA VAL A 317 6.70 -8.60 -6.76
C VAL A 317 7.18 -7.22 -6.28
N PHE A 318 7.31 -6.27 -7.21
CA PHE A 318 7.75 -4.91 -6.96
C PHE A 318 6.86 -4.21 -5.93
N PHE A 319 5.57 -4.01 -6.23
CA PHE A 319 4.69 -3.23 -5.37
C PHE A 319 4.47 -3.89 -4.00
N LYS A 320 4.37 -5.21 -3.95
CA LYS A 320 4.26 -5.93 -2.67
C LYS A 320 5.48 -5.68 -1.79
N ASN A 321 6.68 -5.88 -2.32
CA ASN A 321 7.90 -5.78 -1.52
C ASN A 321 8.26 -4.32 -1.21
N ALA A 322 7.97 -3.38 -2.12
CA ALA A 322 8.10 -1.95 -1.85
C ALA A 322 7.15 -1.53 -0.73
N PHE A 323 5.89 -1.98 -0.75
CA PHE A 323 4.95 -1.77 0.35
C PHE A 323 5.46 -2.38 1.66
N GLN A 324 5.92 -3.64 1.66
CA GLN A 324 6.43 -4.30 2.87
C GLN A 324 7.62 -3.58 3.48
N TYR A 325 8.56 -3.11 2.64
CA TYR A 325 9.68 -2.29 3.07
C TYR A 325 9.18 -0.99 3.72
N VAL A 326 8.36 -0.20 3.01
CA VAL A 326 7.88 1.10 3.52
C VAL A 326 7.00 0.94 4.75
N ASN A 327 6.15 -0.07 4.81
CA ASN A 327 5.32 -0.37 5.97
C ASN A 327 6.14 -0.79 7.19
N SER A 328 7.38 -1.26 7.00
CA SER A 328 8.28 -1.59 8.10
C SER A 328 9.12 -0.40 8.55
N ILE A 329 9.54 0.48 7.62
CA ILE A 329 10.33 1.66 7.95
C ILE A 329 9.47 2.87 8.34
N GLN A 330 8.21 2.95 7.94
CA GLN A 330 7.29 4.04 8.28
C GLN A 330 5.83 3.53 8.33
N PRO A 331 5.46 2.73 9.35
CA PRO A 331 4.12 2.14 9.41
C PRO A 331 2.99 3.16 9.54
N SER A 332 3.28 4.36 10.04
CA SER A 332 2.31 5.46 10.20
C SER A 332 1.65 5.91 8.90
N LEU A 333 2.21 5.59 7.73
CA LEU A 333 1.59 5.87 6.42
C LEU A 333 0.35 5.01 6.15
N PHE A 334 0.24 3.85 6.79
CA PHE A 334 -0.79 2.85 6.52
C PHE A 334 -1.62 2.49 7.76
N GLN A 335 -1.17 2.88 8.94
CA GLN A 335 -1.79 2.53 10.22
C GLN A 335 -2.55 3.72 10.82
N GLY A 336 -3.68 3.40 11.46
CA GLY A 336 -4.53 4.38 12.15
C GLY A 336 -3.85 5.00 13.38
N PRO A 337 -4.40 6.12 13.89
CA PRO A 337 -3.85 6.85 15.04
C PRO A 337 -3.72 6.01 16.33
N ASN A 338 -4.39 4.85 16.40
CA ASN A 338 -4.41 3.96 17.56
C ASN A 338 -3.40 2.79 17.48
N ALA A 339 -2.57 2.71 16.44
CA ALA A 339 -1.56 1.66 16.32
C ALA A 339 -0.30 1.99 17.15
N PRO A 340 0.42 0.98 17.68
CA PRO A 340 1.69 1.22 18.37
C PRO A 340 2.65 1.93 17.42
N SER A 341 2.96 3.19 17.75
CA SER A 341 3.87 4.05 16.99
C SER A 341 5.28 3.45 16.99
N GLN A 342 5.59 2.66 15.96
CA GLN A 342 6.98 2.35 15.66
C GLN A 342 7.64 3.60 15.10
N VAL A 343 8.83 3.90 15.59
CA VAL A 343 9.60 5.06 15.15
C VAL A 343 9.97 4.90 13.68
N PRO A 344 9.70 5.91 12.83
CA PRO A 344 10.05 5.88 11.42
C PRO A 344 11.57 5.85 11.21
N LEU A 345 12.04 5.10 10.21
CA LEU A 345 13.44 4.93 9.85
C LEU A 345 13.76 5.62 8.53
N VAL A 346 14.96 6.21 8.42
CA VAL A 346 15.45 6.89 7.22
C VAL A 346 16.77 6.27 6.75
N LEU A 347 16.91 6.07 5.43
CA LEU A 347 18.14 5.56 4.82
C LEU A 347 19.12 6.72 4.56
N LEU A 348 20.33 6.61 5.11
CA LEU A 348 21.37 7.63 5.09
C LEU A 348 22.76 7.03 4.78
N GLU A 349 23.71 7.88 4.40
CA GLU A 349 25.13 7.47 4.25
C GLU A 349 25.73 7.11 5.61
N ASP A 350 26.64 6.13 5.66
CA ASP A 350 27.40 5.90 6.87
C ASP A 350 28.56 6.90 7.00
N VAL A 351 28.47 7.74 8.04
CA VAL A 351 29.46 8.75 8.37
C VAL A 351 30.36 8.29 9.54
N ALA A 352 30.27 7.06 10.02
CA ALA A 352 30.97 6.60 11.24
C ALA A 352 32.51 6.67 11.20
N ASN A 353 33.13 6.80 10.02
CA ASN A 353 34.57 6.97 9.89
C ASN A 353 35.05 8.44 10.05
N VAL A 354 34.22 9.37 10.54
CA VAL A 354 34.63 10.78 10.74
C VAL A 354 35.88 10.90 11.62
N TYR A 355 36.05 10.01 12.60
CA TYR A 355 37.17 10.04 13.54
C TYR A 355 38.46 9.38 12.99
N GLY A 356 38.41 8.73 11.82
CA GLY A 356 39.59 8.14 11.17
C GLY A 356 40.58 9.18 10.64
N ASP A 357 41.74 8.76 10.16
CA ASP A 357 42.74 9.69 9.62
C ASP A 357 42.30 10.32 8.29
N VAL A 358 42.64 11.61 8.09
CA VAL A 358 42.57 12.23 6.76
C VAL A 358 43.71 11.63 5.94
N GLU A 359 43.46 10.54 5.21
CA GLU A 359 44.38 10.09 4.16
C GLU A 359 44.34 11.12 3.03
N VAL A 360 45.18 12.14 3.13
CA VAL A 360 45.53 12.99 1.99
C VAL A 360 46.41 12.13 1.09
N ASP A 361 45.83 11.58 0.03
CA ASP A 361 46.51 10.74 -0.96
C ASP A 361 47.59 11.58 -1.67
N ARG A 362 48.79 11.66 -1.08
CA ARG A 362 49.86 12.58 -1.49
C ARG A 362 50.74 12.05 -2.61
N ASN A 363 50.35 10.96 -3.28
CA ASN A 363 51.18 10.27 -4.27
C ASN A 363 50.46 10.06 -5.61
N LYS A 364 50.54 11.07 -6.50
CA LYS A 364 50.71 10.82 -7.95
C LYS A 364 51.73 11.81 -8.52
N HIS A 365 52.97 11.33 -8.68
CA HIS A 365 54.04 12.05 -9.37
C HIS A 365 53.62 12.35 -10.83
N ILE A 366 53.54 13.64 -11.16
CA ILE A 366 53.31 14.14 -12.52
C ILE A 366 54.68 14.35 -13.17
N HIS A 367 55.10 13.41 -14.03
CA HIS A 367 56.17 13.68 -15.00
C HIS A 367 55.57 14.15 -16.34
N LYS A 368 55.71 15.46 -16.56
CA LYS A 368 56.05 16.14 -17.83
C LYS A 368 55.13 15.94 -19.05
N LYS A 369 54.12 16.82 -19.18
CA LYS A 369 53.83 17.50 -20.46
C LYS A 369 53.38 18.93 -20.19
N ARG A 370 54.24 19.88 -20.56
CA ARG A 370 54.06 21.33 -20.43
C ARG A 370 53.35 21.85 -21.67
N LYS A 371 52.13 22.37 -21.53
CA LYS A 371 51.69 23.68 -22.07
C LYS A 371 50.22 24.00 -21.70
N LEU A 372 50.09 24.93 -20.75
CA LEU A 372 49.14 26.05 -20.66
C LEU A 372 47.64 25.81 -20.93
N ALA A 373 46.83 25.72 -19.86
CA ALA A 373 45.96 26.81 -19.35
C ALA A 373 44.83 26.23 -18.46
N GLU A 374 44.62 26.88 -17.31
CA GLU A 374 43.42 26.91 -16.45
C GLU A 374 42.90 25.62 -15.75
N GLY A 375 43.33 25.50 -14.48
CA GLY A 375 42.53 25.26 -13.28
C GLY A 375 41.22 24.46 -13.34
N ARG A 376 41.29 23.17 -13.04
CA ARG A 376 40.22 22.43 -12.32
C ARG A 376 40.82 21.23 -11.60
N GLU A 377 40.84 21.29 -10.27
CA GLU A 377 41.21 20.14 -9.42
C GLU A 377 40.20 19.01 -9.62
N LYS A 378 40.73 17.79 -9.79
CA LYS A 378 39.95 16.58 -10.08
C LYS A 378 39.23 16.11 -8.81
N THR A 379 37.91 16.25 -8.81
CA THR A 379 37.00 15.53 -7.93
C THR A 379 36.93 14.05 -8.34
N MET A 380 36.74 13.16 -7.35
CA MET A 380 36.49 11.73 -7.53
C MET A 380 35.08 11.48 -8.11
N SER A 381 34.83 11.96 -9.33
CA SER A 381 33.57 11.79 -10.04
C SER A 381 33.88 11.45 -11.49
N SER A 382 33.97 10.16 -11.78
CA SER A 382 33.91 9.64 -13.16
C SER A 382 32.43 9.38 -13.44
N ASP A 383 31.72 10.42 -13.87
CA ASP A 383 30.26 10.43 -14.11
C ASP A 383 29.91 10.36 -15.61
N ASP A 384 30.90 10.18 -16.49
CA ASP A 384 30.69 9.95 -17.92
C ASP A 384 31.17 8.54 -18.27
N GLU A 385 30.31 7.54 -18.07
CA GLU A 385 30.30 6.33 -18.90
C GLU A 385 28.86 5.83 -18.99
N ASP A 386 28.49 5.50 -20.22
CA ASP A 386 27.19 5.04 -20.64
C ASP A 386 26.66 3.84 -19.83
N CYS A 387 25.34 3.79 -19.77
CA CYS A 387 24.46 2.68 -19.43
C CYS A 387 25.10 1.26 -19.45
N SER A 388 25.82 0.86 -18.39
CA SER A 388 26.07 -0.54 -17.95
C SER A 388 27.29 -0.60 -17.01
N THR A 389 27.15 -0.10 -15.78
CA THR A 389 28.05 -0.51 -14.69
C THR A 389 27.22 -1.16 -13.59
N LYS A 390 27.38 -2.47 -13.46
CA LYS A 390 26.80 -3.31 -12.40
C LYS A 390 26.94 -2.60 -11.06
N GLY A 391 25.82 -2.12 -10.51
CA GLY A 391 25.79 -1.41 -9.23
C GLY A 391 26.51 -2.21 -8.16
N ARG A 392 27.52 -1.62 -7.53
CA ARG A 392 28.14 -2.20 -6.34
C ARG A 392 27.02 -2.42 -5.32
N ASN A 393 26.82 -3.66 -4.86
CA ASN A 393 25.94 -3.95 -3.75
C ASN A 393 26.46 -3.24 -2.49
N ARG A 394 25.92 -2.06 -2.19
CA ARG A 394 26.20 -1.33 -0.95
C ARG A 394 25.53 -2.08 0.21
N HIS A 395 26.19 -2.13 1.35
CA HIS A 395 25.60 -2.78 2.51
C HIS A 395 24.71 -1.78 3.27
N ILE A 396 23.50 -2.19 3.62
CA ILE A 396 22.63 -1.42 4.52
C ILE A 396 22.75 -2.01 5.92
N VAL A 397 23.29 -1.21 6.83
CA VAL A 397 23.44 -1.54 8.25
C VAL A 397 22.17 -1.13 8.99
N VAL A 398 21.65 -2.04 9.81
CA VAL A 398 20.43 -1.83 10.61
C VAL A 398 20.70 -2.24 12.04
N ASN A 399 20.31 -1.40 13.00
CA ASN A 399 20.37 -1.76 14.42
C ASN A 399 19.23 -2.75 14.74
N LYS A 400 19.59 -3.96 15.18
CA LYS A 400 18.62 -5.01 15.52
C LYS A 400 17.69 -4.64 16.69
N ALA A 401 18.14 -3.77 17.59
CA ALA A 401 17.32 -3.28 18.69
C ALA A 401 16.19 -2.35 18.22
N GLU A 402 16.40 -1.67 17.08
CA GLU A 402 15.45 -0.71 16.50
C GLU A 402 14.49 -1.38 15.51
N LEU A 403 14.92 -2.48 14.88
CA LEU A 403 14.13 -3.21 13.90
C LEU A 403 14.32 -4.74 14.03
N ALA A 404 13.43 -5.39 14.77
CA ALA A 404 13.48 -6.82 15.04
C ALA A 404 13.39 -7.68 13.76
N ASN A 405 12.60 -7.25 12.77
CA ASN A 405 12.43 -7.92 11.48
C ASN A 405 13.41 -7.42 10.39
N SER A 406 14.57 -6.88 10.78
CA SER A 406 15.57 -6.31 9.86
C SER A 406 15.95 -7.19 8.66
N ILE A 407 16.02 -8.52 8.82
CA ILE A 407 16.33 -9.44 7.72
C ILE A 407 15.24 -9.39 6.64
N GLU A 408 13.97 -9.48 7.05
CA GLU A 408 12.82 -9.45 6.14
C GLU A 408 12.72 -8.09 5.43
N VAL A 409 12.97 -6.99 6.15
CA VAL A 409 12.94 -5.64 5.57
C VAL A 409 14.02 -5.46 4.50
N LEU A 410 15.24 -5.93 4.76
CA LEU A 410 16.33 -5.89 3.79
C LEU A 410 16.08 -6.81 2.59
N GLU A 411 15.43 -7.96 2.80
CA GLU A 411 15.01 -8.85 1.72
C GLU A 411 13.92 -8.19 0.86
N SER A 412 12.89 -7.59 1.47
CA SER A 412 11.87 -6.82 0.76
C SER A 412 12.48 -5.66 -0.03
N PHE A 413 13.39 -4.88 0.56
CA PHE A 413 14.09 -3.81 -0.16
C PHE A 413 14.84 -4.35 -1.39
N LYS A 414 15.60 -5.44 -1.21
CA LYS A 414 16.35 -6.09 -2.30
C LYS A 414 15.43 -6.56 -3.41
N LEU A 415 14.35 -7.28 -3.08
CA LEU A 415 13.41 -7.81 -4.07
C LEU A 415 12.71 -6.69 -4.82
N ALA A 416 12.27 -5.63 -4.12
CA ALA A 416 11.64 -4.47 -4.74
C ALA A 416 12.62 -3.76 -5.69
N ARG A 417 13.85 -3.48 -5.25
CA ARG A 417 14.89 -2.84 -6.07
C ARG A 417 15.21 -3.65 -7.32
N GLU A 418 15.45 -4.95 -7.17
CA GLU A 418 15.76 -5.83 -8.30
C GLU A 418 14.58 -5.99 -9.27
N SER A 419 13.34 -5.89 -8.78
CA SER A 419 12.14 -5.88 -9.63
C SER A 419 12.01 -4.58 -10.42
N TRP A 420 12.26 -3.44 -9.78
CA TRP A 420 12.30 -2.13 -10.43
C TRP A 420 13.38 -2.08 -11.52
N GLU A 421 14.60 -2.52 -11.19
CA GLU A 421 15.71 -2.59 -12.15
C GLU A 421 15.38 -3.49 -13.36
N LEU A 422 14.68 -4.61 -13.14
CA LEU A 422 14.24 -5.48 -14.23
C LEU A 422 13.19 -4.80 -15.11
N LEU A 423 12.18 -4.13 -14.51
CA LEU A 423 11.12 -3.43 -15.25
C LEU A 423 11.68 -2.29 -16.12
N CYS A 424 12.72 -1.60 -15.64
CA CYS A 424 13.39 -0.53 -16.36
C CYS A 424 14.59 -0.99 -17.21
N SER A 425 14.87 -2.29 -17.29
CA SER A 425 16.09 -2.81 -17.95
C SER A 425 16.05 -2.77 -19.47
N LEU A 426 14.87 -2.98 -20.07
CA LEU A 426 14.65 -3.01 -21.52
C LEU A 426 13.60 -1.97 -21.88
N GLU A 427 13.82 -1.24 -22.98
CA GLU A 427 12.96 -0.10 -23.38
C GLU A 427 11.48 -0.48 -23.50
N PHE A 428 11.16 -1.66 -24.03
CA PHE A 428 9.78 -2.10 -24.18
C PHE A 428 9.12 -2.49 -22.86
N LEU A 429 9.88 -2.93 -21.84
CA LEU A 429 9.38 -3.18 -20.49
C LEU A 429 9.12 -1.85 -19.79
N ASP A 430 10.08 -0.94 -19.89
CA ASP A 430 10.02 0.38 -19.28
C ASP A 430 8.85 1.20 -19.81
N LYS A 431 8.63 1.19 -21.14
CA LYS A 431 7.47 1.82 -21.78
C LYS A 431 6.14 1.26 -21.28
N GLU A 432 6.04 -0.07 -21.19
CA GLU A 432 4.81 -0.75 -20.75
C GLU A 432 4.52 -0.44 -19.28
N PHE A 433 5.54 -0.50 -18.42
CA PHE A 433 5.42 -0.25 -16.99
C PHE A 433 5.18 1.23 -16.66
N THR A 434 5.87 2.15 -17.34
CA THR A 434 5.66 3.60 -17.21
C THR A 434 4.23 3.98 -17.61
N ARG A 435 3.71 3.40 -18.70
CA ARG A 435 2.31 3.60 -19.11
C ARG A 435 1.31 3.16 -18.02
N ILE A 436 1.57 2.05 -17.32
CA ILE A 436 0.74 1.62 -16.18
C ILE A 436 0.85 2.61 -15.02
N CYS A 437 2.07 3.00 -14.64
CA CYS A 437 2.31 3.95 -13.55
C CYS A 437 1.65 5.32 -13.80
N LEU A 438 1.72 5.82 -15.04
CA LEU A 438 1.04 7.04 -15.46
C LEU A 438 -0.48 6.91 -15.37
N ALA A 439 -1.05 5.79 -15.83
CA ALA A 439 -2.50 5.56 -15.76
C ALA A 439 -3.00 5.52 -14.31
N TRP A 440 -2.21 4.97 -13.39
CA TRP A 440 -2.53 4.89 -11.96
C TRP A 440 -2.14 6.14 -11.16
N LYS A 441 -1.53 7.14 -11.80
CA LYS A 441 -1.04 8.37 -11.15
C LYS A 441 -0.14 8.06 -9.94
N THR A 442 0.76 7.08 -10.10
CA THR A 442 1.61 6.62 -8.99
C THR A 442 2.59 7.67 -8.49
N ASP A 443 2.80 8.74 -9.27
CA ASP A 443 3.54 9.91 -8.83
C ASP A 443 2.90 10.51 -7.57
N THR A 444 1.57 10.49 -7.43
CA THR A 444 0.90 10.99 -6.23
C THR A 444 1.13 10.14 -4.97
N TRP A 445 1.71 8.94 -5.10
CA TRP A 445 1.88 8.00 -3.99
C TRP A 445 3.13 8.31 -3.17
N LEU A 446 2.94 8.94 -2.01
CA LEU A 446 4.04 9.30 -1.10
C LEU A 446 4.90 8.09 -0.71
N TRP A 447 4.28 6.96 -0.37
CA TRP A 447 4.99 5.74 0.03
C TRP A 447 5.92 5.21 -1.08
N LEU A 448 5.48 5.29 -2.34
CA LEU A 448 6.28 4.83 -3.48
C LEU A 448 7.46 5.77 -3.71
N ARG A 449 7.26 7.09 -3.58
CA ARG A 449 8.34 8.07 -3.67
C ARG A 449 9.40 7.89 -2.59
N ILE A 450 9.00 7.59 -1.36
CA ILE A 450 9.93 7.26 -0.27
C ILE A 450 10.82 6.08 -0.67
N PHE A 451 10.22 4.99 -1.16
CA PHE A 451 10.97 3.83 -1.64
C PHE A 451 11.92 4.19 -2.78
N LEU A 452 11.45 4.92 -3.81
CA LEU A 452 12.27 5.28 -4.96
C LEU A 452 13.44 6.19 -4.57
N ASN A 453 13.24 7.15 -3.65
CA ASN A 453 14.33 7.98 -3.13
C ASN A 453 15.39 7.13 -2.42
N ASP A 454 14.97 6.19 -1.58
CA ASP A 454 15.90 5.27 -0.90
C ASP A 454 16.67 4.40 -1.93
N VAL A 455 16.04 3.97 -3.03
CA VAL A 455 16.73 3.25 -4.13
C VAL A 455 17.77 4.14 -4.83
N ILE A 456 17.43 5.40 -5.14
CA ILE A 456 18.35 6.33 -5.81
C ILE A 456 19.56 6.64 -4.92
N ILE A 457 19.34 6.84 -3.62
CA ILE A 457 20.40 6.99 -2.61
C ILE A 457 21.25 5.72 -2.53
N TYR A 458 20.61 4.55 -2.50
CA TYR A 458 21.30 3.25 -2.52
C TYR A 458 22.17 3.08 -3.78
N GLN A 459 21.73 3.56 -4.93
CA GLN A 459 22.51 3.52 -6.17
C GLN A 459 23.63 4.58 -6.22
N GLY A 460 23.70 5.50 -5.25
CA GLY A 460 24.68 6.59 -5.22
C GLY A 460 24.38 7.72 -6.22
N GLN A 461 23.16 7.79 -6.77
CA GLN A 461 22.75 8.79 -7.75
C GLN A 461 22.26 10.08 -7.06
N TYR A 462 23.13 10.70 -6.24
CA TYR A 462 22.73 11.77 -5.32
C TYR A 462 22.11 13.01 -5.98
N LYS A 463 22.57 13.41 -7.18
CA LYS A 463 21.97 14.52 -7.94
C LYS A 463 20.48 14.26 -8.27
N LYS A 464 20.15 13.03 -8.67
CA LYS A 464 18.77 12.62 -8.93
C LYS A 464 17.95 12.55 -7.64
N ALA A 465 18.56 12.08 -6.54
CA ALA A 465 17.90 12.06 -5.23
C ALA A 465 17.53 13.48 -4.77
N ILE A 466 18.45 14.44 -4.92
CA ILE A 466 18.21 15.86 -4.60
C ILE A 466 17.04 16.42 -5.42
N ALA A 467 17.03 16.20 -6.75
CA ALA A 467 15.94 16.66 -7.61
C ALA A 467 14.58 16.06 -7.19
N SER A 468 14.56 14.76 -6.89
CA SER A 468 13.35 14.05 -6.44
C SER A 468 12.86 14.54 -5.07
N LEU A 469 13.76 14.78 -4.12
CA LEU A 469 13.44 15.29 -2.78
C LEU A 469 12.90 16.73 -2.84
N HIS A 470 13.45 17.58 -3.71
CA HIS A 470 12.90 18.92 -3.95
C HIS A 470 11.51 18.88 -4.57
N HIS A 471 11.27 17.97 -5.52
CA HIS A 471 9.95 17.78 -6.12
C HIS A 471 8.92 17.31 -5.08
N LEU A 472 9.31 16.42 -4.18
CA LEU A 472 8.48 15.97 -3.05
C LEU A 472 8.11 17.15 -2.15
N ALA A 473 9.08 17.99 -1.78
CA ALA A 473 8.84 19.19 -0.97
C ALA A 473 7.90 20.18 -1.66
N ALA A 474 8.03 20.38 -2.98
CA ALA A 474 7.16 21.27 -3.75
C ALA A 474 5.69 20.79 -3.76
N LEU A 475 5.46 19.48 -3.83
CA LEU A 475 4.12 18.89 -3.86
C LEU A 475 3.42 18.86 -2.50
N GLN A 476 4.19 18.92 -1.40
CA GLN A 476 3.63 19.06 -0.06
C GLN A 476 3.13 20.48 0.23
N GLY A 477 3.42 21.45 -0.65
CA GLY A 477 3.02 22.84 -0.52
C GLY A 477 3.75 23.55 0.62
N SER A 478 4.06 24.83 0.43
CA SER A 478 4.37 25.73 1.55
C SER A 478 3.11 25.85 2.41
N LEU A 479 3.02 25.11 3.52
CA LEU A 479 1.98 25.34 4.53
C LEU A 479 1.93 26.85 4.86
N PRO A 480 0.82 27.56 4.62
CA PRO A 480 0.68 28.98 4.98
C PRO A 480 0.50 29.21 6.49
N GLN A 481 0.65 28.18 7.31
CA GLN A 481 0.57 28.30 8.75
C GLN A 481 1.92 27.91 9.35
N PRO A 482 2.59 28.81 10.10
CA PRO A 482 3.62 28.35 11.01
C PRO A 482 2.93 27.34 11.93
N PRO A 483 3.45 26.10 12.08
CA PRO A 483 2.91 25.20 13.07
C PRO A 483 2.98 25.93 14.42
N ILE A 484 1.86 25.93 15.15
CA ILE A 484 1.73 26.60 16.46
C ILE A 484 2.63 25.95 17.53
N SER A 485 3.50 25.02 17.12
CA SER A 485 4.69 24.57 17.83
C SER A 485 5.80 24.43 16.79
N GLY A 486 7.04 24.83 17.07
CA GLY A 486 8.17 24.79 16.12
C GLY A 486 8.63 23.39 15.65
N GLN A 487 7.71 22.45 15.44
CA GLN A 487 7.96 21.10 14.94
C GLN A 487 7.53 21.01 13.47
N GLY A 488 8.48 20.80 12.58
CA GLY A 488 8.21 20.46 11.18
C GLY A 488 7.58 19.07 11.06
N THR A 489 6.90 18.78 9.94
CA THR A 489 6.35 17.43 9.70
C THR A 489 7.48 16.40 9.61
N LEU A 490 7.18 15.14 9.96
CA LEU A 490 8.13 14.04 9.89
C LEU A 490 8.71 13.88 8.47
N GLU A 491 7.86 14.04 7.45
CA GLU A 491 8.23 13.95 6.04
C GLU A 491 9.24 15.04 5.66
N HIS A 492 9.04 16.26 6.18
CA HIS A 492 9.96 17.37 5.97
C HIS A 492 11.32 17.10 6.64
N GLN A 493 11.31 16.62 7.89
CA GLN A 493 12.53 16.25 8.61
C GLN A 493 13.31 15.15 7.87
N ARG A 494 12.62 14.10 7.38
CA ARG A 494 13.20 13.04 6.55
C ARG A 494 13.86 13.62 5.28
N ALA A 495 13.16 14.49 4.57
CA ALA A 495 13.67 15.06 3.33
C ALA A 495 14.92 15.93 3.58
N LEU A 496 14.92 16.76 4.62
CA LEU A 496 16.07 17.61 4.98
C LEU A 496 17.32 16.78 5.31
N ILE A 497 17.19 15.72 6.11
CA ILE A 497 18.36 14.89 6.45
C ILE A 497 18.88 14.09 5.24
N GLN A 498 17.98 13.63 4.36
CA GLN A 498 18.37 12.98 3.10
C GLN A 498 19.04 13.97 2.13
N LEU A 499 18.59 15.23 2.07
CA LEU A 499 19.26 16.28 1.30
C LEU A 499 20.66 16.56 1.84
N ALA A 500 20.79 16.73 3.16
CA ALA A 500 22.09 16.96 3.80
C ALA A 500 23.08 15.84 3.48
N THR A 501 22.67 14.57 3.59
CA THR A 501 23.56 13.44 3.29
C THR A 501 23.90 13.33 1.81
N CYS A 502 22.99 13.69 0.90
CA CYS A 502 23.26 13.70 -0.54
C CYS A 502 24.26 14.80 -0.92
N HIS A 503 24.08 16.02 -0.40
CA HIS A 503 25.04 17.11 -0.60
C HIS A 503 26.43 16.76 -0.03
N PHE A 504 26.46 16.11 1.13
CA PHE A 504 27.72 15.65 1.73
C PHE A 504 28.45 14.67 0.83
N ALA A 505 27.73 13.67 0.28
CA ALA A 505 28.30 12.68 -0.63
C ALA A 505 28.81 13.28 -1.95
N LEU A 506 28.25 14.42 -2.39
CA LEU A 506 28.72 15.19 -3.55
C LEU A 506 29.91 16.12 -3.23
N GLY A 507 30.31 16.26 -1.96
CA GLY A 507 31.33 17.21 -1.51
C GLY A 507 30.83 18.66 -1.41
N GLU A 508 29.51 18.87 -1.46
CA GLU A 508 28.87 20.18 -1.35
C GLU A 508 28.69 20.54 0.14
N TYR A 509 29.81 20.72 0.85
CA TYR A 509 29.83 20.88 2.30
C TYR A 509 29.04 22.10 2.80
N ARG A 510 29.02 23.19 2.03
CA ARG A 510 28.20 24.37 2.35
C ARG A 510 26.72 24.02 2.40
N MET A 511 26.21 23.39 1.35
CA MET A 511 24.81 22.98 1.28
C MET A 511 24.47 21.95 2.35
N THR A 512 25.41 21.04 2.64
CA THR A 512 25.29 20.09 3.76
C THR A 512 25.03 20.82 5.08
N CYS A 513 25.88 21.79 5.41
CA CYS A 513 25.74 22.57 6.64
C CYS A 513 24.42 23.36 6.67
N GLU A 514 24.03 23.99 5.56
CA GLU A 514 22.75 24.72 5.45
C GLU A 514 21.56 23.80 5.75
N LYS A 515 21.50 22.61 5.13
CA LYS A 515 20.40 21.65 5.37
C LYS A 515 20.40 21.06 6.77
N VAL A 516 21.57 20.83 7.36
CA VAL A 516 21.68 20.42 8.77
C VAL A 516 21.13 21.51 9.69
N LEU A 517 21.49 22.77 9.46
CA LEU A 517 20.99 23.89 10.26
C LEU A 517 19.48 24.08 10.12
N ASP A 518 18.95 23.97 8.89
CA ASP A 518 17.50 23.98 8.63
C ASP A 518 16.80 22.90 9.47
N LEU A 519 17.36 21.68 9.52
CA LEU A 519 16.80 20.58 10.30
C LEU A 519 16.87 20.83 11.82
N MET A 520 17.94 21.45 12.31
CA MET A 520 18.10 21.76 13.74
C MET A 520 17.01 22.71 14.25
N CYS A 521 16.47 23.59 13.40
CA CYS A 521 15.36 24.49 13.75
C CYS A 521 14.09 23.75 14.19
N TYR A 522 13.94 22.48 13.80
CA TYR A 522 12.75 21.66 14.09
C TYR A 522 12.98 20.59 15.16
N MET A 523 14.20 20.50 15.70
CA MET A 523 14.55 19.48 16.69
C MET A 523 14.38 19.99 18.12
N VAL A 524 13.70 19.20 18.95
CA VAL A 524 13.69 19.41 20.40
C VAL A 524 14.95 18.76 20.98
N LEU A 525 15.75 19.54 21.69
CA LEU A 525 16.92 19.03 22.40
C LEU A 525 16.47 17.99 23.45
N PRO A 526 17.10 16.80 23.51
CA PRO A 526 16.83 15.88 24.60
C PRO A 526 17.18 16.55 25.93
N ILE A 527 16.21 16.63 26.86
CA ILE A 527 16.52 16.91 28.26
C ILE A 527 17.40 15.74 28.72
N GLN A 528 18.63 16.03 29.18
CA GLN A 528 19.53 15.00 29.69
C GLN A 528 18.91 14.35 30.92
N ASP A 529 18.24 13.22 30.73
CA ASP A 529 17.92 12.31 31.82
C ASP A 529 19.21 11.53 32.13
N GLY A 530 19.65 11.57 33.38
CA GLY A 530 20.94 11.08 33.86
C GLY A 530 21.09 9.54 33.87
N GLY A 531 20.61 8.88 32.82
CA GLY A 531 20.71 7.44 32.62
C GLY A 531 22.03 7.06 31.94
N LYS A 532 22.80 6.20 32.61
CA LYS A 532 24.10 5.66 32.17
C LYS A 532 24.12 5.30 30.67
N SER A 533 25.07 5.88 29.94
CA SER A 533 25.47 5.43 28.62
C SER A 533 26.01 4.00 28.72
N GLN A 534 25.25 3.02 28.27
CA GLN A 534 25.77 1.69 27.96
C GLN A 534 25.30 1.28 26.58
N GLU A 535 26.21 1.40 25.62
CA GLU A 535 26.46 0.36 24.63
C GLU A 535 27.97 0.41 24.35
N GLU A 536 28.72 -0.53 24.94
CA GLU A 536 30.05 -0.85 24.43
C GLU A 536 29.90 -1.26 22.96
N PRO A 537 30.64 -0.67 22.01
CA PRO A 537 30.68 -1.23 20.67
C PRO A 537 31.30 -2.63 20.78
N SER A 538 30.59 -3.63 20.26
CA SER A 538 31.13 -4.98 20.09
C SER A 538 32.51 -4.88 19.42
N LYS A 539 33.55 -5.44 20.07
CA LYS A 539 34.93 -5.54 19.58
C LYS A 539 35.06 -6.50 18.38
N ILE A 540 34.26 -6.31 17.35
CA ILE A 540 34.39 -7.03 16.08
C ILE A 540 34.91 -6.01 15.08
N LYS A 541 36.21 -6.07 14.78
CA LYS A 541 36.80 -5.35 13.65
C LYS A 541 36.05 -5.80 12.38
N PRO A 542 35.30 -4.93 11.67
CA PRO A 542 34.81 -5.27 10.36
C PRO A 542 36.04 -5.38 9.44
N LYS A 543 36.22 -6.55 8.81
CA LYS A 543 37.20 -6.70 7.74
C LYS A 543 36.79 -5.76 6.60
N PHE A 544 37.65 -4.79 6.32
CA PHE A 544 37.57 -3.81 5.23
C PHE A 544 36.85 -4.28 3.96
N ARG A 545 35.93 -3.44 3.45
CA ARG A 545 35.76 -3.18 2.01
C ARG A 545 35.54 -1.68 1.80
N LYS A 546 36.29 -1.08 0.86
CA LYS A 546 36.18 0.33 0.44
C LYS A 546 34.86 0.58 -0.32
N GLY A 547 33.73 0.54 0.37
CA GLY A 547 32.42 1.01 -0.10
C GLY A 547 31.78 1.86 0.98
N SER A 548 31.09 2.93 0.60
CA SER A 548 30.27 3.70 1.53
C SER A 548 29.08 2.82 1.95
N ASP A 549 29.11 2.33 3.18
CA ASP A 549 27.96 1.62 3.75
C ASP A 549 26.81 2.61 3.97
N LEU A 550 25.58 2.12 3.99
CA LEU A 550 24.37 2.89 4.26
C LEU A 550 23.81 2.47 5.62
N LYS A 551 23.08 3.36 6.29
CA LYS A 551 22.44 3.09 7.58
C LYS A 551 20.95 3.43 7.52
N LEU A 552 20.13 2.52 8.04
CA LEU A 552 18.76 2.85 8.42
C LEU A 552 18.77 3.36 9.86
N LEU A 553 18.43 4.64 10.04
CA LEU A 553 18.44 5.30 11.34
C LEU A 553 17.05 5.76 11.75
N PRO A 554 16.69 5.73 13.06
CA PRO A 554 15.42 6.27 13.54
C PRO A 554 15.35 7.77 13.34
N CYS A 555 14.26 8.25 12.77
CA CYS A 555 13.98 9.67 12.59
C CYS A 555 13.48 10.26 13.92
N THR A 556 14.38 10.35 14.89
CA THR A 556 14.17 10.96 16.22
C THR A 556 15.27 11.96 16.49
N SER A 557 15.00 12.98 17.30
CA SER A 557 16.04 13.93 17.74
C SER A 557 17.22 13.21 18.40
N LYS A 558 16.99 12.14 19.16
CA LYS A 558 18.05 11.36 19.83
C LYS A 558 19.01 10.70 18.85
N ALA A 559 18.53 10.18 17.72
CA ALA A 559 19.36 9.47 16.75
C ALA A 559 19.90 10.37 15.62
N ILE A 560 19.10 11.34 15.17
CA ILE A 560 19.47 12.22 14.06
C ILE A 560 20.40 13.36 14.50
N LEU A 561 20.28 13.87 15.74
CA LEU A 561 21.18 14.94 16.23
C LEU A 561 22.66 14.52 16.24
N PRO A 562 23.06 13.36 16.81
CA PRO A 562 24.44 12.89 16.71
C PRO A 562 24.92 12.74 15.26
N TYR A 563 24.07 12.22 14.38
CA TYR A 563 24.39 12.06 12.97
C TYR A 563 24.63 13.40 12.27
N CYS A 564 23.81 14.42 12.54
CA CYS A 564 24.02 15.79 12.05
C CYS A 564 25.35 16.38 12.54
N LEU A 565 25.69 16.17 13.81
CA LEU A 565 26.96 16.64 14.38
C LEU A 565 28.16 15.90 13.75
N HIS A 566 28.03 14.61 13.42
CA HIS A 566 29.05 13.89 12.65
C HIS A 566 29.22 14.46 11.23
N LEU A 567 28.13 14.78 10.54
CA LEU A 567 28.19 15.45 9.23
C LEU A 567 28.92 16.79 9.32
N MET A 568 28.56 17.64 10.30
CA MET A 568 29.22 18.93 10.51
C MET A 568 30.71 18.75 10.85
N LEU A 569 31.05 17.79 11.71
CA LEU A 569 32.44 17.48 12.03
C LEU A 569 33.21 17.04 10.79
N ALA A 570 32.63 16.21 9.91
CA ALA A 570 33.28 15.82 8.67
C ALA A 570 33.51 17.01 7.72
N CYS A 571 32.52 17.91 7.57
CA CYS A 571 32.64 19.13 6.80
C CYS A 571 33.77 20.03 7.31
N PHE A 572 33.78 20.31 8.62
CA PHE A 572 34.80 21.20 9.22
C PHE A 572 36.16 20.54 9.31
N LYS A 573 36.25 19.23 9.54
CA LYS A 573 37.52 18.50 9.59
C LYS A 573 38.29 18.65 8.29
N LEU A 574 37.64 18.51 7.13
CA LEU A 574 38.32 18.70 5.85
C LEU A 574 38.95 20.10 5.79
N ARG A 575 38.12 21.14 5.99
CA ARG A 575 38.54 22.54 5.95
C ARG A 575 39.63 22.88 6.98
N ALA A 576 39.47 22.42 8.21
CA ALA A 576 40.39 22.68 9.32
C ALA A 576 41.77 22.06 9.10
N PHE A 577 41.90 20.97 8.34
CA PHE A 577 43.18 20.27 8.12
C PHE A 577 43.77 20.46 6.71
N THR A 578 43.00 20.83 5.69
CA THR A 578 43.52 21.10 4.33
C THR A 578 43.96 22.54 4.13
N ASP A 579 43.28 23.51 4.77
CA ASP A 579 43.57 24.92 4.53
C ASP A 579 44.73 25.44 5.40
N SER A 580 45.45 26.43 4.88
CA SER A 580 46.74 26.86 5.42
C SER A 580 46.63 27.48 6.82
N ARG A 581 45.51 28.17 7.12
CA ARG A 581 45.16 28.65 8.46
C ARG A 581 43.68 29.02 8.58
N ASP A 582 42.87 28.14 9.19
CA ASP A 582 41.47 28.41 9.51
C ASP A 582 41.19 28.04 10.99
N ASP A 583 41.50 28.99 11.88
CA ASP A 583 41.36 28.82 13.33
C ASP A 583 39.88 28.67 13.75
N MET A 584 38.95 29.22 12.95
CA MET A 584 37.52 29.11 13.18
C MET A 584 37.01 27.70 12.92
N ALA A 585 37.35 27.11 11.77
CA ALA A 585 37.03 25.72 11.46
C ALA A 585 37.68 24.77 12.47
N LEU A 586 38.93 25.03 12.87
CA LEU A 586 39.64 24.25 13.87
C LEU A 586 38.99 24.34 15.26
N GLY A 587 38.52 25.53 15.65
CA GLY A 587 37.74 25.73 16.87
C GLY A 587 36.42 24.97 16.87
N HIS A 588 35.67 25.00 15.76
CA HIS A 588 34.44 24.20 15.62
C HIS A 588 34.70 22.69 15.68
N VAL A 589 35.80 22.20 15.08
CA VAL A 589 36.23 20.79 15.22
C VAL A 589 36.46 20.44 16.69
N ILE A 590 37.18 21.27 17.44
CA ILE A 590 37.42 21.07 18.88
C ILE A 590 36.10 20.99 19.65
N VAL A 591 35.17 21.91 19.39
CA VAL A 591 33.87 21.93 20.06
C VAL A 591 33.09 20.64 19.79
N LEU A 592 32.98 20.23 18.52
CA LEU A 592 32.22 19.04 18.10
C LEU A 592 32.82 17.73 18.63
N LEU A 593 34.15 17.65 18.78
CA LEU A 593 34.84 16.46 19.31
C LEU A 593 34.48 16.15 20.77
N GLN A 594 33.94 17.11 21.53
CA GLN A 594 33.52 16.90 22.91
C GLN A 594 32.27 16.03 23.04
N GLN A 595 31.44 15.92 22.00
CA GLN A 595 30.13 15.26 22.07
C GLN A 595 30.22 13.75 22.32
N GLU A 596 31.21 13.06 21.73
CA GLU A 596 31.41 11.61 21.89
C GLU A 596 32.79 11.28 22.47
N TRP A 597 33.25 12.05 23.46
CA TRP A 597 34.50 11.73 24.15
C TRP A 597 34.44 10.32 24.79
N PRO A 598 35.46 9.45 24.64
CA PRO A 598 36.79 9.68 24.08
C PRO A 598 36.99 9.27 22.60
N ARG A 599 35.94 8.96 21.83
CA ARG A 599 36.09 8.50 20.42
C ARG A 599 36.87 9.47 19.54
N GLY A 600 36.74 10.77 19.81
CA GLY A 600 37.42 11.84 19.08
C GLY A 600 38.85 12.18 19.54
N GLU A 601 39.40 11.50 20.55
CA GLU A 601 40.68 11.85 21.19
C GLU A 601 41.84 11.94 20.18
N ALA A 602 41.97 10.96 19.28
CA ALA A 602 43.04 10.95 18.29
C ALA A 602 42.99 12.18 17.35
N LEU A 603 41.79 12.56 16.90
CA LEU A 603 41.59 13.72 16.05
C LEU A 603 41.77 15.04 16.83
N PHE A 604 41.39 15.06 18.11
CA PHE A 604 41.63 16.19 19.01
C PHE A 604 43.13 16.44 19.20
N LEU A 605 43.93 15.41 19.48
CA LEU A 605 45.39 15.53 19.60
C LEU A 605 46.02 16.06 18.30
N LYS A 606 45.49 15.69 17.13
CA LYS A 606 45.92 16.26 15.85
C LYS A 606 45.56 17.74 15.71
N ALA A 607 44.37 18.16 16.15
CA ALA A 607 43.99 19.56 16.17
C ALA A 607 44.93 20.38 17.07
N VAL A 608 45.24 19.88 18.28
CA VAL A 608 46.19 20.52 19.20
C VAL A 608 47.59 20.63 18.59
N ASN A 609 48.10 19.55 17.97
CA ASN A 609 49.39 19.60 17.29
C ASN A 609 49.41 20.66 16.16
N LYS A 610 48.32 20.81 15.41
CA LYS A 610 48.20 21.86 14.38
C LYS A 610 48.24 23.26 15.00
N ILE A 611 47.54 23.48 16.12
CA ILE A 611 47.59 24.75 16.87
C ILE A 611 49.02 25.07 17.33
N CYS A 612 49.72 24.08 17.91
CA CYS A 612 51.11 24.26 18.34
C CYS A 612 52.04 24.61 17.17
N GLN A 613 51.84 24.00 15.99
CA GLN A 613 52.61 24.32 14.78
C GLN A 613 52.32 25.73 14.24
N GLN A 614 51.07 26.19 14.37
CA GLN A 614 50.67 27.54 13.94
C GLN A 614 51.15 28.65 14.90
N GLY A 615 51.45 28.31 16.16
CA GLY A 615 51.99 29.22 17.17
C GLY A 615 50.99 30.26 17.71
N ASN A 616 49.77 30.31 17.16
CA ASN A 616 48.68 31.18 17.56
C ASN A 616 47.35 30.51 17.18
N PHE A 617 46.33 30.67 18.02
CA PHE A 617 44.98 30.18 17.79
C PHE A 617 43.95 31.19 18.28
N GLN A 618 43.04 31.61 17.40
CA GLN A 618 41.97 32.54 17.73
C GLN A 618 40.59 31.90 17.50
N TYR A 619 39.84 31.75 18.59
CA TYR A 619 38.45 31.28 18.55
C TYR A 619 37.63 31.98 19.64
N GLU A 620 36.82 32.97 19.25
CA GLU A 620 36.06 33.82 20.19
C GLU A 620 35.09 33.02 21.07
N ASN A 621 34.62 31.88 20.56
CA ASN A 621 33.65 31.00 21.21
C ASN A 621 34.30 29.94 22.11
N PHE A 622 35.61 29.99 22.32
CA PHE A 622 36.34 28.96 23.06
C PHE A 622 35.79 28.77 24.49
N PHE A 623 35.71 29.85 25.27
CA PHE A 623 35.23 29.78 26.65
C PHE A 623 33.74 29.49 26.78
N ASN A 624 32.96 29.71 25.71
CA ASN A 624 31.53 29.47 25.70
C ASN A 624 31.19 27.99 25.51
N TYR A 625 32.00 27.25 24.73
CA TYR A 625 31.66 25.90 24.29
C TYR A 625 32.70 24.83 24.61
N VAL A 626 33.94 25.19 24.94
CA VAL A 626 34.97 24.23 25.35
C VAL A 626 34.97 24.09 26.87
N THR A 627 34.18 23.14 27.37
CA THR A 627 34.07 22.85 28.80
C THR A 627 35.15 21.85 29.17
N SER A 628 36.33 22.34 29.57
CA SER A 628 37.46 21.60 30.17
C SER A 628 37.57 20.12 29.74
N THR A 629 38.34 19.87 28.69
CA THR A 629 38.97 18.57 28.41
C THR A 629 39.84 18.15 29.59
N THR A 630 39.25 17.56 30.64
CA THR A 630 39.83 16.67 31.69
C THR A 630 38.97 16.70 32.96
N ARG A 631 37.99 15.79 33.07
CA ARG A 631 37.82 15.03 34.33
C ARG A 631 38.58 13.70 34.17
N SER A 632 39.89 13.80 33.98
CA SER A 632 40.80 12.75 34.43
C SER A 632 41.07 13.04 35.91
N PRO A 633 40.87 12.09 36.83
CA PRO A 633 41.25 12.30 38.22
C PRO A 633 42.78 12.32 38.30
N GLY A 634 43.41 13.50 38.31
CA GLY A 634 44.81 13.56 38.73
C GLY A 634 45.72 14.69 38.24
N VAL A 635 45.29 15.61 37.36
CA VAL A 635 46.19 16.70 36.93
C VAL A 635 45.52 18.05 37.14
N SER A 636 46.01 18.77 38.15
CA SER A 636 45.64 20.15 38.49
C SER A 636 46.03 21.11 37.36
N PRO A 637 45.19 22.10 37.02
CA PRO A 637 45.63 23.22 36.20
C PRO A 637 46.48 24.15 37.07
N ARG A 638 47.64 24.57 36.58
CA ARG A 638 48.25 25.84 36.99
C ARG A 638 48.07 26.81 35.84
N ALA A 639 47.51 27.96 36.20
CA ALA A 639 47.27 29.14 35.36
C ALA A 639 48.55 29.69 34.76
#